data_AF-A0A0B5FVK4-F1
#
_entry.id   AF-A0A0B5FVK4-F1
#
_cell.length_a   1.000
_cell.length_b   1.000
_cell.length_c   1.000
_cell.angle_alpha   90.00
_cell.angle_beta   90.00
_cell.angle_gamma   90.00
#
_symmetry.space_group_name_H-M   'P 1'
#
loop_
_entity.id
_entity.type
_entity.pdbx_description
1 polymer ?
#
loop_
_entity_poly.entity_id
_entity_poly.type
_entity_poly.pdbx_seq_one_letter_code
_entity_poly.pdbx_strand_id
1 'polypeptide(L)'
;MKKAVVDSVLKSAIGKLAEEIAALLGEEFKLSEPNMAALSKEEFFETPREKCALTRLKTSGDAEGEAAVVLPLKDAILLGGTLIMLPDDELAEKVKNPDLAGEEGDAFGEIANILAGSITSTFEEMFPKKLHFVKSACENLVPTKVDMDSDQPFAPGHYHVTASGMTLAGKKLGNIEIVLPFALLGMEPPQGEQTKAKTESGDKAPEKKTAASTSEESSAEERQAAARVTSEALSEDPGADEEKSDVAAKEQNEPEEVAKEEKEETAEKPQPSAEKPEAEKKKGVPRKVVDNVLDSVFKEIAKDLSDLIGKTLKCAGPSYQPLSKEDYLALPRDKGAISFLETSGDAKGNAFLIVRQKDAILFGGTLVMLPEEELRAKVKACDFDGEEGDAYGEVANIIAGSLAKVIGEQYPRKLHFKRTKVEPFIPTKIDPGGNEPFAPGEYYLGTCQMALDGKALGELDLLFPLGILDVHIEQEKPAEAAEDQGEGAAAKSVAGDGGKKARPASTSSSSISADDLAALQAAATTDEDDDNRPATVLVLADNNEAAAPFNDVLAEHGITHQSLSFKDNIKQSVQGRNVTGIFLVMEEVGEQGMATAIKIKSALKTGTPLIMAGPAWTRSAVLQAVRYGACDILVTPANSEEISEKVSRHFGTVTATAAAL
;
A
#
# COMPACT_ATOMS: atom_id res chain seq x y z
N MET A 1 -4.75 -23.06 3.48
CA MET A 1 -4.78 -21.59 3.53
C MET A 1 -5.75 -21.08 2.47
N LYS A 2 -6.56 -20.07 2.78
CA LYS A 2 -7.54 -19.53 1.82
C LYS A 2 -6.86 -18.69 0.74
N LYS A 3 -7.36 -18.79 -0.48
CA LYS A 3 -6.90 -17.99 -1.64
C LYS A 3 -6.95 -16.48 -1.36
N ALA A 4 -8.02 -15.98 -0.75
CA ALA A 4 -8.18 -14.55 -0.47
C ALA A 4 -7.04 -13.93 0.39
N VAL A 5 -6.50 -14.69 1.36
CA VAL A 5 -5.38 -14.24 2.19
C VAL A 5 -4.11 -14.10 1.35
N VAL A 6 -3.81 -15.11 0.53
CA VAL A 6 -2.65 -15.09 -0.38
C VAL A 6 -2.78 -13.95 -1.38
N ASP A 7 -3.97 -13.79 -1.97
CA ASP A 7 -4.27 -12.73 -2.93
C ASP A 7 -4.04 -11.34 -2.31
N SER A 8 -4.50 -11.12 -1.08
CA SER A 8 -4.28 -9.87 -0.36
C SER A 8 -2.78 -9.59 -0.12
N VAL A 9 -2.03 -10.57 0.36
CA VAL A 9 -0.58 -10.43 0.62
C VAL A 9 0.18 -10.12 -0.68
N LEU A 10 -0.12 -10.82 -1.77
CA LEU A 10 0.55 -10.61 -3.06
C LEU A 10 0.18 -9.27 -3.69
N LYS A 11 -1.05 -8.79 -3.52
CA LYS A 11 -1.44 -7.45 -3.97
C LYS A 11 -0.62 -6.38 -3.25
N SER A 12 -0.46 -6.49 -1.94
CA SER A 12 0.39 -5.57 -1.17
C SER A 12 1.87 -5.68 -1.59
N ALA A 13 2.36 -6.89 -1.87
CA ALA A 13 3.74 -7.10 -2.31
C ALA A 13 4.00 -6.44 -3.68
N ILE A 14 3.05 -6.53 -4.62
CA ILE A 14 3.13 -5.86 -5.93
C ILE A 14 3.20 -4.34 -5.78
N GLY A 15 2.37 -3.75 -4.92
CA GLY A 15 2.42 -2.30 -4.66
C GLY A 15 3.78 -1.85 -4.12
N LYS A 16 4.29 -2.55 -3.11
CA LYS A 16 5.60 -2.27 -2.51
C LYS A 16 6.75 -2.43 -3.52
N LEU A 17 6.70 -3.48 -4.31
CA LEU A 17 7.69 -3.78 -5.34
C LEU A 17 7.74 -2.69 -6.41
N ALA A 18 6.59 -2.15 -6.83
CA ALA A 18 6.55 -1.02 -7.75
C ALA A 18 7.26 0.22 -7.17
N GLU A 19 6.99 0.55 -5.92
CA GLU A 19 7.61 1.69 -5.22
C GLU A 19 9.14 1.52 -5.09
N GLU A 20 9.60 0.33 -4.66
CA GLU A 20 11.03 0.06 -4.46
C GLU A 20 11.81 0.02 -5.78
N ILE A 21 11.24 -0.57 -6.84
CA ILE A 21 11.87 -0.55 -8.17
C ILE A 21 11.90 0.87 -8.74
N ALA A 22 10.81 1.65 -8.62
CA ALA A 22 10.80 3.05 -9.06
C ALA A 22 11.89 3.87 -8.36
N ALA A 23 12.02 3.71 -7.04
CA ALA A 23 13.05 4.38 -6.25
C ALA A 23 14.47 3.96 -6.66
N LEU A 24 14.68 2.67 -6.95
CA LEU A 24 15.97 2.14 -7.37
C LEU A 24 16.37 2.66 -8.76
N LEU A 25 15.44 2.70 -9.70
CA LEU A 25 15.69 3.17 -11.07
C LEU A 25 15.80 4.69 -11.17
N GLY A 26 15.23 5.43 -10.22
CA GLY A 26 15.09 6.88 -10.32
C GLY A 26 14.13 7.31 -11.43
N GLU A 27 13.27 6.39 -11.88
CA GLU A 27 12.33 6.56 -12.99
C GLU A 27 10.92 6.12 -12.56
N GLU A 28 9.90 6.65 -13.23
CA GLU A 28 8.52 6.22 -12.96
C GLU A 28 8.33 4.75 -13.36
N PHE A 29 8.09 3.89 -12.37
CA PHE A 29 7.75 2.49 -12.58
C PHE A 29 6.40 2.16 -11.95
N LYS A 30 5.50 1.56 -12.74
CA LYS A 30 4.14 1.22 -12.34
C LYS A 30 3.84 -0.23 -12.65
N LEU A 31 3.13 -0.88 -11.72
CA LEU A 31 2.52 -2.19 -11.92
C LEU A 31 1.01 -2.03 -11.98
N SER A 32 0.37 -2.68 -12.95
CA SER A 32 -1.09 -2.73 -13.02
C SER A 32 -1.65 -3.57 -11.87
N GLU A 33 -2.96 -3.43 -11.65
CA GLU A 33 -3.72 -4.33 -10.79
C GLU A 33 -3.39 -5.80 -11.15
N PRO A 34 -2.99 -6.63 -10.16
CA PRO A 34 -2.59 -7.99 -10.41
C PRO A 34 -3.75 -8.89 -10.81
N ASN A 35 -3.53 -9.74 -11.80
CA ASN A 35 -4.38 -10.89 -12.10
C ASN A 35 -3.82 -12.13 -11.39
N MET A 36 -4.66 -12.89 -10.69
CA MET A 36 -4.24 -14.00 -9.84
C MET A 36 -4.97 -15.29 -10.24
N ALA A 37 -4.19 -16.33 -10.56
CA ALA A 37 -4.71 -17.62 -11.03
C ALA A 37 -4.07 -18.78 -10.26
N ALA A 38 -4.83 -19.87 -10.16
CA ALA A 38 -4.31 -21.18 -9.77
C ALA A 38 -4.03 -21.96 -11.05
N LEU A 39 -2.77 -22.32 -11.30
CA LEU A 39 -2.34 -23.00 -12.52
C LEU A 39 -1.43 -24.18 -12.18
N SER A 40 -1.53 -25.26 -12.94
CA SER A 40 -0.50 -26.29 -13.04
C SER A 40 0.72 -25.76 -13.80
N LYS A 41 1.85 -26.48 -13.73
CA LYS A 41 3.05 -26.17 -14.52
C LYS A 41 2.73 -26.22 -16.01
N GLU A 42 1.95 -27.19 -16.44
CA GLU A 42 1.51 -27.38 -17.81
C GLU A 42 0.70 -26.17 -18.29
N GLU A 43 -0.37 -25.80 -17.58
CA GLU A 43 -1.21 -24.64 -17.91
C GLU A 43 -0.41 -23.33 -17.95
N PHE A 44 0.56 -23.17 -17.04
CA PHE A 44 1.45 -22.00 -17.05
C PHE A 44 2.24 -21.92 -18.38
N PHE A 45 2.80 -23.02 -18.86
CA PHE A 45 3.61 -23.04 -20.09
C PHE A 45 2.81 -23.22 -21.39
N GLU A 46 1.51 -23.54 -21.32
CA GLU A 46 0.62 -23.60 -22.49
C GLU A 46 0.43 -22.24 -23.17
N THR A 47 0.46 -21.16 -22.40
CA THR A 47 0.33 -19.80 -22.97
C THR A 47 1.58 -19.47 -23.78
N PRO A 48 1.47 -19.17 -25.09
CA PRO A 48 2.62 -18.83 -25.92
C PRO A 48 3.36 -17.60 -25.39
N ARG A 49 4.67 -17.75 -25.19
CA ARG A 49 5.53 -16.71 -24.60
C ARG A 49 6.90 -16.70 -25.27
N GLU A 50 7.47 -15.50 -25.36
CA GLU A 50 8.83 -15.28 -25.84
C GLU A 50 9.87 -15.80 -24.82
N LYS A 51 11.16 -15.59 -25.09
CA LYS A 51 12.20 -15.86 -24.07
C LYS A 51 11.91 -15.03 -22.81
N CYS A 52 12.11 -15.65 -21.65
CA CYS A 52 11.87 -15.02 -20.36
C CYS A 52 13.17 -14.92 -19.56
N ALA A 53 13.22 -13.92 -18.69
CA ALA A 53 14.09 -13.94 -17.52
C ALA A 53 13.38 -14.73 -16.42
N LEU A 54 14.07 -15.69 -15.84
CA LEU A 54 13.62 -16.47 -14.69
C LEU A 54 14.50 -16.14 -13.49
N THR A 55 13.89 -15.56 -12.46
CA THR A 55 14.51 -15.36 -11.15
C THR A 55 14.03 -16.45 -10.20
N ARG A 56 14.95 -17.26 -9.70
CA ARG A 56 14.66 -18.30 -8.70
C ARG A 56 14.74 -17.71 -7.29
N LEU A 57 13.70 -17.93 -6.51
CA LEU A 57 13.61 -17.52 -5.13
C LEU A 57 13.63 -18.77 -4.25
N LYS A 58 14.69 -18.94 -3.47
CA LYS A 58 14.72 -19.96 -2.43
C LYS A 58 13.90 -19.46 -1.24
N THR A 59 12.95 -20.27 -0.78
CA THR A 59 12.13 -19.93 0.38
C THR A 59 12.56 -20.74 1.60
N SER A 60 12.58 -20.07 2.77
CA SER A 60 12.88 -20.65 4.07
C SER A 60 11.94 -20.13 5.16
N GLY A 61 11.97 -20.73 6.34
CA GLY A 61 11.12 -20.37 7.50
C GLY A 61 10.17 -21.51 7.88
N ASP A 62 8.88 -21.21 8.00
CA ASP A 62 7.84 -22.20 8.36
C ASP A 62 7.56 -23.22 7.23
N ALA A 63 8.00 -22.91 6.01
CA ALA A 63 8.03 -23.83 4.88
C ALA A 63 9.30 -23.57 4.04
N GLU A 64 9.81 -24.63 3.43
CA GLU A 64 10.94 -24.58 2.51
C GLU A 64 10.49 -24.98 1.11
N GLY A 65 11.09 -24.36 0.11
CA GLY A 65 10.78 -24.64 -1.29
C GLY A 65 11.40 -23.62 -2.22
N GLU A 66 10.93 -23.64 -3.46
CA GLU A 66 11.37 -22.74 -4.50
C GLU A 66 10.17 -22.02 -5.11
N ALA A 67 10.28 -20.70 -5.19
CA ALA A 67 9.39 -19.80 -5.88
C ALA A 67 10.12 -19.24 -7.10
N ALA A 68 9.37 -18.67 -8.04
CA ALA A 68 9.95 -18.05 -9.22
C ALA A 68 9.32 -16.71 -9.53
N VAL A 69 10.10 -15.82 -10.13
CA VAL A 69 9.58 -14.66 -10.86
C VAL A 69 9.96 -14.77 -12.32
N VAL A 70 8.98 -14.55 -13.18
CA VAL A 70 9.11 -14.66 -14.62
C VAL A 70 8.66 -13.35 -15.28
N LEU A 71 9.44 -12.87 -16.24
CA LEU A 71 9.09 -11.71 -17.06
C LEU A 71 9.75 -11.84 -18.44
N PRO A 72 9.31 -11.11 -19.47
CA PRO A 72 9.97 -11.15 -20.77
C PRO A 72 11.44 -10.75 -20.67
N LEU A 73 12.30 -11.52 -21.34
CA LEU A 73 13.75 -11.34 -21.26
C LEU A 73 14.18 -9.94 -21.71
N LYS A 74 13.55 -9.43 -22.78
CA LYS A 74 13.78 -8.06 -23.27
C LYS A 74 13.49 -6.98 -22.23
N ASP A 75 12.49 -7.18 -21.38
CA ASP A 75 12.10 -6.22 -20.37
C ASP A 75 13.03 -6.29 -19.16
N ALA A 76 13.53 -7.47 -18.81
CA ALA A 76 14.59 -7.62 -17.80
C ALA A 76 15.88 -6.91 -18.21
N ILE A 77 16.30 -7.03 -19.48
CA ILE A 77 17.46 -6.30 -20.02
C ILE A 77 17.21 -4.80 -20.05
N LEU A 78 15.99 -4.37 -20.39
CA LEU A 78 15.63 -2.95 -20.34
C LEU A 78 15.77 -2.42 -18.90
N LEU A 79 15.19 -3.12 -17.92
CA LEU A 79 15.24 -2.72 -16.51
C LEU A 79 16.68 -2.69 -15.97
N GLY A 80 17.47 -3.74 -16.24
CA GLY A 80 18.88 -3.81 -15.85
C GLY A 80 19.72 -2.71 -16.51
N GLY A 81 19.56 -2.50 -17.82
CA GLY A 81 20.26 -1.45 -18.55
C GLY A 81 19.88 -0.03 -18.12
N THR A 82 18.60 0.21 -17.78
CA THR A 82 18.17 1.48 -17.18
C THR A 82 18.85 1.72 -15.83
N LEU A 83 18.95 0.70 -14.98
CA LEU A 83 19.60 0.83 -13.67
C LEU A 83 21.08 1.26 -13.77
N ILE A 84 21.81 0.75 -14.76
CA ILE A 84 23.20 1.14 -15.02
C ILE A 84 23.33 2.30 -16.02
N MET A 85 22.22 2.98 -16.33
CA MET A 85 22.16 4.16 -17.20
C MET A 85 22.77 3.95 -18.59
N LEU A 86 22.51 2.79 -19.21
CA LEU A 86 22.94 2.55 -20.58
C LEU A 86 22.31 3.57 -21.55
N PRO A 87 23.08 4.06 -22.55
CA PRO A 87 22.52 4.86 -23.62
C PRO A 87 21.39 4.13 -24.37
N ASP A 88 20.35 4.86 -24.78
CA ASP A 88 19.16 4.30 -25.45
C ASP A 88 19.50 3.47 -26.70
N ASP A 89 20.53 3.86 -27.45
CA ASP A 89 20.98 3.16 -28.66
C ASP A 89 21.63 1.82 -28.34
N GLU A 90 22.48 1.77 -27.31
CA GLU A 90 23.08 0.52 -26.81
C GLU A 90 22.02 -0.40 -26.21
N LEU A 91 21.11 0.17 -25.41
CA LEU A 91 20.02 -0.57 -24.79
C LEU A 91 19.06 -1.16 -25.85
N ALA A 92 18.75 -0.39 -26.90
CA ALA A 92 17.95 -0.87 -28.02
C ALA A 92 18.64 -1.99 -28.81
N GLU A 93 19.97 -1.99 -28.89
CA GLU A 93 20.72 -3.10 -29.50
C GLU A 93 20.67 -4.35 -28.63
N LYS A 94 20.92 -4.22 -27.33
CA LYS A 94 20.85 -5.32 -26.35
C LYS A 94 19.46 -5.95 -26.30
N VAL A 95 18.40 -5.14 -26.37
CA VAL A 95 17.00 -5.60 -26.40
C VAL A 95 16.67 -6.42 -27.65
N LYS A 96 17.36 -6.21 -28.79
CA LYS A 96 17.13 -7.01 -30.02
C LYS A 96 17.66 -8.43 -29.90
N ASN A 97 18.74 -8.63 -29.15
CA ASN A 97 19.36 -9.92 -28.89
C ASN A 97 19.51 -10.12 -27.38
N PRO A 98 18.39 -10.26 -26.65
CA PRO A 98 18.42 -10.15 -25.21
C PRO A 98 19.02 -11.42 -24.61
N ASP A 99 19.93 -11.22 -23.65
CA ASP A 99 20.66 -12.24 -22.91
C ASP A 99 20.99 -11.70 -21.51
N LEU A 100 20.68 -12.45 -20.46
CA LEU A 100 21.00 -12.09 -19.07
C LEU A 100 22.49 -12.19 -18.71
N ALA A 101 23.38 -12.26 -19.69
CA ALA A 101 24.81 -12.24 -19.47
C ALA A 101 25.35 -10.80 -19.49
N GLY A 102 26.34 -10.53 -18.64
CA GLY A 102 27.03 -9.24 -18.59
C GLY A 102 26.39 -8.24 -17.62
N GLU A 103 26.76 -6.97 -17.76
CA GLU A 103 26.45 -5.91 -16.80
C GLU A 103 24.94 -5.67 -16.66
N GLU A 104 24.16 -5.79 -17.74
CA GLU A 104 22.71 -5.64 -17.69
C GLU A 104 22.04 -6.77 -16.91
N GLY A 105 22.57 -7.99 -17.03
CA GLY A 105 22.12 -9.16 -16.28
C GLY A 105 22.44 -9.05 -14.79
N ASP A 106 23.66 -8.61 -14.45
CA ASP A 106 24.07 -8.35 -13.08
C ASP A 106 23.22 -7.25 -12.45
N ALA A 107 22.98 -6.15 -13.17
CA ALA A 107 22.10 -5.06 -12.75
C ALA A 107 20.66 -5.54 -12.54
N PHE A 108 20.11 -6.32 -13.47
CA PHE A 108 18.81 -6.96 -13.27
C PHE A 108 18.82 -7.90 -12.04
N GLY A 109 19.95 -8.53 -11.76
CA GLY A 109 20.18 -9.30 -10.54
C GLY A 109 19.96 -8.49 -9.25
N GLU A 110 20.28 -7.19 -9.24
CA GLU A 110 19.98 -6.31 -8.12
C GLU A 110 18.49 -5.97 -8.01
N ILE A 111 17.82 -5.75 -9.15
CA ILE A 111 16.37 -5.59 -9.20
C ILE A 111 15.67 -6.85 -8.66
N ALA A 112 16.16 -8.03 -9.03
CA ALA A 112 15.68 -9.31 -8.52
C ALA A 112 15.92 -9.50 -7.01
N ASN A 113 16.99 -8.92 -6.44
CA ASN A 113 17.21 -8.90 -4.99
C ASN A 113 16.17 -8.02 -4.29
N ILE A 114 15.91 -6.82 -4.81
CA ILE A 114 14.87 -5.91 -4.28
C ILE A 114 13.51 -6.59 -4.34
N LEU A 115 13.18 -7.25 -5.44
CA LEU A 115 11.96 -8.02 -5.58
C LEU A 115 11.82 -9.09 -4.47
N ALA A 116 12.89 -9.85 -4.21
CA ALA A 116 12.88 -10.89 -3.18
C ALA A 116 12.70 -10.28 -1.77
N GLY A 117 13.36 -9.14 -1.50
CA GLY A 117 13.22 -8.40 -0.24
C GLY A 117 11.83 -7.81 -0.04
N SER A 118 11.25 -7.21 -1.08
CA SER A 118 9.86 -6.74 -1.12
C SER A 118 8.88 -7.86 -0.76
N ILE A 119 8.95 -8.99 -1.46
CA ILE A 119 8.08 -10.15 -1.19
C ILE A 119 8.28 -10.66 0.24
N THR A 120 9.52 -10.85 0.67
CA THR A 120 9.86 -11.30 2.03
C THR A 120 9.23 -10.43 3.08
N SER A 121 9.47 -9.12 3.01
CA SER A 121 8.97 -8.19 4.02
C SER A 121 7.45 -8.19 4.09
N THR A 122 6.74 -8.20 2.95
CA THR A 122 5.28 -8.29 2.94
C THR A 122 4.76 -9.61 3.50
N PHE A 123 5.44 -10.73 3.22
CA PHE A 123 5.06 -12.03 3.79
C PHE A 123 5.31 -12.09 5.29
N GLU A 124 6.47 -11.66 5.79
CA GLU A 124 6.75 -11.60 7.24
C GLU A 124 5.76 -10.70 7.97
N GLU A 125 5.33 -9.62 7.30
CA GLU A 125 4.44 -8.61 7.82
C GLU A 125 2.97 -9.05 7.86
N MET A 126 2.47 -9.64 6.77
CA MET A 126 1.04 -9.93 6.58
C MET A 126 0.71 -11.41 6.51
N PHE A 127 1.63 -12.27 6.09
CA PHE A 127 1.33 -13.70 5.97
C PHE A 127 1.34 -14.38 7.35
N PRO A 128 0.45 -15.37 7.61
CA PRO A 128 0.40 -16.06 8.91
C PRO A 128 1.66 -16.85 9.22
N LYS A 129 2.30 -17.38 8.18
CA LYS A 129 3.55 -18.13 8.26
C LYS A 129 4.73 -17.21 7.99
N LYS A 130 5.84 -17.47 8.64
CA LYS A 130 7.12 -16.81 8.38
C LYS A 130 7.74 -17.44 7.15
N LEU A 131 7.64 -16.75 6.00
CA LEU A 131 8.29 -17.14 4.76
C LEU A 131 9.31 -16.09 4.37
N HIS A 132 10.54 -16.52 4.15
CA HIS A 132 11.67 -15.68 3.79
C HIS A 132 12.19 -16.08 2.41
N PHE A 133 12.23 -15.14 1.47
CA PHE A 133 12.58 -15.36 0.07
C PHE A 133 13.93 -14.75 -0.26
N VAL A 134 14.84 -15.56 -0.78
CA VAL A 134 16.18 -15.12 -1.18
C VAL A 134 16.38 -15.44 -2.65
N LYS A 135 16.81 -14.45 -3.44
CA LYS A 135 17.24 -14.67 -4.82
C LYS A 135 18.39 -15.67 -4.84
N SER A 136 18.21 -16.76 -5.57
CA SER A 136 19.22 -17.82 -5.72
C SER A 136 19.91 -17.78 -7.08
N ALA A 137 19.19 -17.48 -8.15
CA ALA A 137 19.73 -17.34 -9.50
C ALA A 137 18.83 -16.48 -10.38
N CYS A 138 19.41 -15.91 -11.44
CA CYS A 138 18.71 -15.33 -12.57
C CYS A 138 19.20 -16.03 -13.85
N GLU A 139 18.30 -16.53 -14.68
CA GLU A 139 18.66 -17.28 -15.88
C GLU A 139 17.71 -17.05 -17.05
N ASN A 140 18.21 -17.35 -18.26
CA ASN A 140 17.40 -17.33 -19.48
C ASN A 140 16.48 -18.55 -19.52
N LEU A 141 15.18 -18.33 -19.62
CA LEU A 141 14.19 -19.37 -19.83
C LEU A 141 13.67 -19.34 -21.26
N VAL A 142 13.67 -20.50 -21.94
CA VAL A 142 13.04 -20.70 -23.24
C VAL A 142 11.83 -21.60 -23.06
N PRO A 143 10.61 -21.03 -22.96
CA PRO A 143 9.41 -21.78 -22.57
C PRO A 143 9.11 -22.99 -23.45
N THR A 144 9.38 -22.91 -24.76
CA THR A 144 9.18 -24.01 -25.73
C THR A 144 10.15 -25.18 -25.56
N LYS A 145 11.18 -25.04 -24.70
CA LYS A 145 12.16 -26.10 -24.40
C LYS A 145 12.01 -26.67 -23.00
N VAL A 146 11.00 -26.23 -22.24
CA VAL A 146 10.76 -26.74 -20.90
C VAL A 146 10.25 -28.18 -21.00
N ASP A 147 10.86 -29.07 -20.22
CA ASP A 147 10.36 -30.42 -20.00
C ASP A 147 9.31 -30.37 -18.88
N MET A 148 8.06 -30.72 -19.19
CA MET A 148 6.95 -30.63 -18.24
C MET A 148 7.12 -31.61 -17.09
N ASP A 149 7.68 -32.79 -17.35
CA ASP A 149 7.90 -33.85 -16.34
C ASP A 149 9.14 -33.61 -15.47
N SER A 150 10.00 -32.67 -15.86
CA SER A 150 11.23 -32.34 -15.14
C SER A 150 10.98 -31.43 -13.94
N ASP A 151 11.90 -31.42 -12.97
CA ASP A 151 11.88 -30.44 -11.87
C ASP A 151 12.31 -29.02 -12.30
N GLN A 152 12.55 -28.82 -13.60
CA GLN A 152 13.04 -27.56 -14.18
C GLN A 152 12.00 -26.94 -15.12
N PRO A 153 11.84 -25.59 -15.15
CA PRO A 153 12.50 -24.63 -14.27
C PRO A 153 12.00 -24.70 -12.81
N PHE A 154 10.85 -25.31 -12.58
CA PHE A 154 10.37 -25.67 -11.25
C PHE A 154 9.62 -27.00 -11.34
N ALA A 155 9.41 -27.63 -10.17
CA ALA A 155 8.80 -28.95 -10.03
C ALA A 155 7.42 -29.04 -10.70
N PRO A 156 6.99 -30.23 -11.15
CA PRO A 156 5.59 -30.44 -11.51
C PRO A 156 4.69 -30.20 -10.29
N GLY A 157 3.58 -29.49 -10.46
CA GLY A 157 2.69 -29.16 -9.35
C GLY A 157 1.72 -28.03 -9.66
N HIS A 158 0.99 -27.61 -8.61
CA HIS A 158 0.06 -26.48 -8.67
C HIS A 158 0.68 -25.23 -8.05
N TYR A 159 0.42 -24.11 -8.71
CA TYR A 159 1.03 -22.83 -8.44
C TYR A 159 -0.04 -21.74 -8.33
N HIS A 160 0.20 -20.82 -7.40
CA HIS A 160 -0.47 -19.53 -7.38
C HIS A 160 0.38 -18.58 -8.21
N VAL A 161 -0.21 -18.05 -9.27
CA VAL A 161 0.44 -17.16 -10.22
C VAL A 161 -0.19 -15.78 -10.13
N THR A 162 0.62 -14.79 -9.78
CA THR A 162 0.23 -13.37 -9.76
C THR A 162 0.93 -12.65 -10.90
N ALA A 163 0.15 -12.10 -11.84
CA ALA A 163 0.65 -11.41 -13.02
C ALA A 163 0.24 -9.93 -13.01
N SER A 164 1.20 -9.02 -13.16
CA SER A 164 0.96 -7.57 -13.28
C SER A 164 1.67 -7.02 -14.51
N GLY A 165 0.97 -6.18 -15.28
CA GLY A 165 1.57 -5.46 -16.40
C GLY A 165 2.52 -4.37 -15.90
N MET A 166 3.68 -4.25 -16.52
CA MET A 166 4.70 -3.27 -16.15
C MET A 166 4.65 -2.03 -17.06
N THR A 167 4.93 -0.86 -16.49
CA THR A 167 5.16 0.39 -17.23
C THR A 167 6.38 1.10 -16.66
N LEU A 168 7.31 1.51 -17.52
CA LEU A 168 8.52 2.25 -17.15
C LEU A 168 8.59 3.54 -17.96
N ALA A 169 8.66 4.70 -17.29
CA ALA A 169 8.66 6.03 -17.91
C ALA A 169 7.56 6.18 -18.98
N GLY A 170 6.34 5.73 -18.67
CA GLY A 170 5.18 5.71 -19.58
C GLY A 170 5.24 4.66 -20.70
N LYS A 171 6.36 3.96 -20.90
CA LYS A 171 6.49 2.86 -21.86
C LYS A 171 5.92 1.57 -21.29
N LYS A 172 4.91 1.02 -21.96
CA LYS A 172 4.34 -0.28 -21.61
C LYS A 172 5.34 -1.40 -21.89
N LEU A 173 5.57 -2.24 -20.89
CA LEU A 173 6.36 -3.46 -20.96
C LEU A 173 5.43 -4.68 -20.89
N GLY A 174 5.98 -5.89 -20.82
CA GLY A 174 5.22 -7.10 -20.56
C GLY A 174 4.80 -7.27 -19.10
N ASN A 175 4.43 -8.50 -18.74
CA ASN A 175 4.00 -8.82 -17.39
C ASN A 175 5.18 -9.30 -16.54
N ILE A 176 5.15 -8.94 -15.26
CA ILE A 176 5.89 -9.64 -14.21
C ILE A 176 4.97 -10.67 -13.57
N GLU A 177 5.43 -11.92 -13.46
CA GLU A 177 4.67 -13.06 -12.96
C GLU A 177 5.39 -13.64 -11.74
N ILE A 178 4.75 -13.59 -10.55
CA ILE A 178 5.22 -14.25 -9.34
C ILE A 178 4.55 -15.62 -9.26
N VAL A 179 5.35 -16.68 -9.17
CA VAL A 179 4.93 -18.08 -9.21
C VAL A 179 5.27 -18.75 -7.88
N LEU A 180 4.26 -19.07 -7.08
CA LEU A 180 4.40 -19.66 -5.74
C LEU A 180 3.76 -21.05 -5.68
N PRO A 181 4.50 -22.10 -5.26
CA PRO A 181 3.92 -23.42 -5.09
C PRO A 181 2.80 -23.42 -4.05
N PHE A 182 1.70 -24.14 -4.30
CA PHE A 182 0.61 -24.30 -3.35
C PHE A 182 1.08 -24.90 -2.02
N ALA A 183 2.02 -25.86 -2.07
CA ALA A 183 2.62 -26.47 -0.90
C ALA A 183 3.29 -25.45 0.02
N LEU A 184 3.99 -24.46 -0.55
CA LEU A 184 4.66 -23.38 0.19
C LEU A 184 3.64 -22.51 0.92
N LEU A 185 2.52 -22.23 0.26
CA LEU A 185 1.42 -21.42 0.79
C LEU A 185 0.49 -22.20 1.74
N GLY A 186 0.67 -23.51 1.86
CA GLY A 186 -0.27 -24.40 2.55
C GLY A 186 -1.66 -24.37 1.93
N MET A 187 -1.77 -24.15 0.62
CA MET A 187 -3.01 -24.21 -0.15
C MET A 187 -3.26 -25.64 -0.64
N GLU A 188 -4.53 -26.01 -0.77
CA GLU A 188 -4.93 -27.26 -1.42
C GLU A 188 -5.16 -27.00 -2.91
N PRO A 189 -4.76 -27.94 -3.79
CA PRO A 189 -5.08 -27.84 -5.22
C PRO A 189 -6.60 -27.84 -5.43
N PRO A 190 -7.10 -27.15 -6.47
CA PRO A 190 -8.52 -27.13 -6.79
C PRO A 190 -9.04 -28.58 -6.95
N GLN A 191 -10.13 -28.91 -6.25
CA GLN A 191 -10.70 -30.27 -6.26
C GLN A 191 -11.24 -30.60 -7.66
N GLY A 192 -10.55 -31.48 -8.38
CA GLY A 192 -10.94 -31.93 -9.72
C GLY A 192 -9.83 -32.63 -10.50
N GLU A 193 -8.57 -32.33 -10.19
CA GLU A 193 -7.41 -32.87 -10.91
C GLU A 193 -6.45 -33.57 -9.93
N GLN A 194 -6.76 -34.83 -9.60
CA GLN A 194 -5.76 -35.70 -9.00
C GLN A 194 -4.69 -36.02 -10.04
N THR A 195 -3.54 -35.36 -9.92
CA THR A 195 -2.31 -35.70 -10.62
C THR A 195 -2.00 -37.18 -10.39
N LYS A 196 -1.97 -37.97 -11.47
CA LYS A 196 -1.52 -39.38 -11.46
C LYS A 196 -0.01 -39.43 -11.17
N ALA A 197 0.40 -39.21 -9.92
CA ALA A 197 1.76 -39.48 -9.49
C ALA A 197 1.94 -41.01 -9.40
N LYS A 198 2.61 -41.57 -10.42
CA LYS A 198 2.91 -43.00 -10.53
C LYS A 198 4.02 -43.34 -9.52
N THR A 199 3.65 -43.98 -8.42
CA THR A 199 4.60 -44.61 -7.50
C THR A 199 5.18 -45.86 -8.16
N GLU A 200 6.41 -45.80 -8.64
CA GLU A 200 7.21 -46.99 -8.94
C GLU A 200 8.32 -47.12 -7.89
N SER A 201 8.10 -48.06 -6.97
CA SER A 201 9.09 -48.61 -6.05
C SER A 201 9.01 -50.13 -6.14
N GLY A 202 10.18 -50.77 -6.32
CA GLY A 202 10.39 -52.22 -6.41
C GLY A 202 10.63 -52.65 -7.87
N ASP A 203 11.71 -53.34 -8.25
CA ASP A 203 12.52 -54.30 -7.50
C ASP A 203 13.80 -54.63 -8.30
N LYS A 204 14.87 -54.91 -7.54
CA LYS A 204 16.08 -55.70 -7.83
C LYS A 204 17.14 -55.31 -8.89
N ALA A 205 18.34 -55.19 -8.33
CA ALA A 205 19.66 -55.42 -8.93
C ALA A 205 19.78 -56.76 -9.69
N PRO A 206 20.82 -56.90 -10.54
CA PRO A 206 21.99 -57.63 -10.06
C PRO A 206 23.35 -57.03 -10.44
N GLU A 207 24.34 -57.31 -9.58
CA GLU A 207 25.78 -57.12 -9.77
C GLU A 207 26.34 -57.91 -10.98
N LYS A 208 27.30 -57.33 -11.73
CA LYS A 208 28.65 -57.93 -11.93
C LYS A 208 29.66 -57.03 -12.66
N LYS A 209 30.75 -56.73 -11.94
CA LYS A 209 32.20 -56.82 -12.28
C LYS A 209 32.76 -56.40 -13.66
N THR A 210 33.60 -55.37 -13.55
CA THR A 210 35.02 -55.27 -13.98
C THR A 210 35.37 -55.15 -15.47
N ALA A 211 35.93 -53.99 -15.85
CA ALA A 211 37.23 -53.90 -16.54
C ALA A 211 37.75 -52.44 -16.53
N ALA A 212 39.02 -52.28 -16.17
CA ALA A 212 39.76 -51.03 -16.15
C ALA A 212 40.24 -50.65 -17.57
N SER A 213 40.35 -49.34 -17.85
CA SER A 213 41.44 -48.82 -18.67
C SER A 213 41.74 -47.36 -18.31
N THR A 214 43.03 -47.15 -18.10
CA THR A 214 43.77 -45.99 -17.63
C THR A 214 44.07 -44.98 -18.75
N SER A 215 44.12 -43.70 -18.41
CA SER A 215 44.98 -42.60 -18.95
C SER A 215 44.59 -41.32 -18.16
N GLU A 216 45.34 -40.73 -17.21
CA GLU A 216 46.72 -40.18 -17.25
C GLU A 216 46.99 -39.46 -18.58
N GLU A 217 47.24 -38.15 -18.72
CA GLU A 217 47.90 -37.04 -17.99
C GLU A 217 47.33 -35.71 -18.62
N SER A 218 47.46 -34.47 -18.12
CA SER A 218 48.44 -33.85 -17.22
C SER A 218 47.88 -32.59 -16.50
N SER A 219 48.50 -32.31 -15.33
CA SER A 219 48.94 -31.02 -14.74
C SER A 219 47.91 -29.89 -14.49
N ALA A 220 47.62 -29.46 -13.24
CA ALA A 220 48.51 -28.80 -12.23
C ALA A 220 49.10 -27.49 -12.82
N GLU A 221 49.01 -26.29 -12.23
CA GLU A 221 49.08 -25.76 -10.86
C GLU A 221 47.96 -24.69 -10.67
N GLU A 222 47.44 -24.33 -9.48
CA GLU A 222 48.16 -23.84 -8.30
C GLU A 222 47.25 -23.93 -7.05
N ARG A 223 47.86 -24.21 -5.89
CA ARG A 223 47.22 -24.55 -4.61
C ARG A 223 47.06 -23.35 -3.68
N GLN A 224 45.99 -23.40 -2.87
CA GLN A 224 45.93 -23.08 -1.43
C GLN A 224 46.91 -22.05 -0.82
N ALA A 225 46.35 -20.92 -0.39
CA ALA A 225 46.58 -20.25 0.90
C ALA A 225 45.42 -19.24 1.05
N ALA A 226 44.74 -19.02 2.18
CA ALA A 226 45.29 -18.75 3.49
C ALA A 226 44.22 -18.97 4.57
N ALA A 227 44.64 -19.58 5.68
CA ALA A 227 43.99 -19.47 6.98
C ALA A 227 45.11 -19.32 8.02
N ARG A 228 45.38 -18.10 8.50
CA ARG A 228 45.91 -17.78 9.85
C ARG A 228 46.29 -16.30 10.04
N VAL A 229 46.04 -15.83 11.28
CA VAL A 229 46.56 -14.65 12.02
C VAL A 229 45.89 -13.32 11.62
N THR A 230 45.22 -12.57 12.50
CA THR A 230 45.76 -11.94 13.72
C THR A 230 44.74 -11.75 14.87
N SER A 231 45.21 -12.10 16.07
CA SER A 231 44.80 -11.61 17.39
C SER A 231 46.06 -11.03 18.06
N GLU A 232 45.87 -10.19 19.09
CA GLU A 232 46.84 -9.33 19.83
C GLU A 232 46.95 -7.91 19.26
N ALA A 233 46.96 -6.84 20.06
CA ALA A 233 46.73 -6.59 21.48
C ALA A 233 46.71 -5.05 21.63
N LEU A 234 46.02 -4.52 22.63
CA LEU A 234 46.41 -3.29 23.32
C LEU A 234 45.60 -3.15 24.61
N SER A 235 46.27 -3.53 25.69
CA SER A 235 45.97 -3.18 27.08
C SER A 235 46.50 -1.78 27.38
N GLU A 236 45.73 -0.97 28.11
CA GLU A 236 46.25 0.02 29.05
C GLU A 236 45.15 0.34 30.10
N ASP A 237 45.37 -0.18 31.30
CA ASP A 237 44.87 0.26 32.62
C ASP A 237 46.12 0.90 33.30
N PRO A 238 46.09 1.83 34.28
CA PRO A 238 45.20 1.79 35.45
C PRO A 238 44.73 3.13 36.05
N GLY A 239 43.69 3.04 36.90
CA GLY A 239 43.28 4.13 37.79
C GLY A 239 42.39 3.64 38.92
N ALA A 240 43.00 3.21 40.01
CA ALA A 240 42.37 2.93 41.28
C ALA A 240 41.82 4.22 41.93
N ASP A 241 40.66 4.13 42.57
CA ASP A 241 40.53 4.68 43.93
C ASP A 241 39.38 4.04 44.70
N GLU A 242 39.68 3.86 45.98
CA GLU A 242 38.86 3.29 47.04
C GLU A 242 37.66 4.18 47.36
N GLU A 243 36.51 3.60 47.74
CA GLU A 243 35.93 3.93 49.05
C GLU A 243 34.82 2.97 49.49
N LYS A 244 34.85 2.73 50.79
CA LYS A 244 33.98 1.89 51.62
C LYS A 244 32.58 2.49 51.75
N SER A 245 31.57 1.65 51.95
CA SER A 245 30.86 1.63 53.24
C SER A 245 29.81 0.52 53.31
N ASP A 246 29.93 -0.24 54.41
CA ASP A 246 28.87 -1.01 55.04
C ASP A 246 27.62 -0.17 55.31
N VAL A 247 26.43 -0.79 55.36
CA VAL A 247 25.66 -0.98 56.61
C VAL A 247 24.35 -1.73 56.30
N ALA A 248 24.08 -2.72 57.15
CA ALA A 248 22.89 -3.55 57.22
C ALA A 248 21.78 -2.96 58.14
N ALA A 249 20.66 -3.69 58.22
CA ALA A 249 19.59 -3.65 59.25
C ALA A 249 18.38 -2.72 58.94
N LYS A 250 17.19 -3.28 58.66
CA LYS A 250 16.09 -3.69 59.57
C LYS A 250 15.30 -2.50 60.14
N GLU A 251 13.97 -2.52 59.94
CA GLU A 251 12.86 -2.28 60.89
C GLU A 251 11.57 -2.01 60.06
N GLN A 252 10.55 -2.87 60.13
CA GLN A 252 9.41 -2.79 61.06
C GLN A 252 8.69 -1.44 61.05
N ASN A 253 7.47 -1.38 60.50
CA ASN A 253 6.26 -1.14 61.29
C ASN A 253 4.98 -1.09 60.44
N GLU A 254 4.01 -1.92 60.84
CA GLU A 254 2.57 -1.62 60.75
C GLU A 254 2.24 -0.37 61.60
N PRO A 255 1.03 0.19 61.49
CA PRO A 255 0.01 -0.31 62.43
C PRO A 255 -1.42 -0.42 61.86
N GLU A 256 -2.15 -1.42 62.39
CA GLU A 256 -3.59 -1.37 62.71
C GLU A 256 -3.95 -0.05 63.42
N GLU A 257 -5.15 0.49 63.54
CA GLU A 257 -6.54 0.06 63.68
C GLU A 257 -7.32 1.40 63.51
N VAL A 258 -8.62 1.48 63.24
CA VAL A 258 -9.65 1.63 64.27
C VAL A 258 -11.00 1.53 63.56
N ALA A 259 -11.81 0.61 64.08
CA ALA A 259 -13.22 0.43 63.80
C ALA A 259 -14.08 1.63 64.25
N LYS A 260 -15.18 1.89 63.55
CA LYS A 260 -16.40 2.41 64.18
C LYS A 260 -17.64 1.78 63.56
N GLU A 261 -18.30 0.99 64.39
CA GLU A 261 -19.68 0.55 64.29
C GLU A 261 -20.64 1.75 64.32
N GLU A 262 -21.73 1.66 63.57
CA GLU A 262 -23.05 2.11 64.02
C GLU A 262 -24.14 1.22 63.37
N LYS A 263 -24.76 0.41 64.24
CA LYS A 263 -26.10 -0.23 64.16
C LYS A 263 -27.18 0.88 64.24
N GLU A 264 -28.47 0.74 63.90
CA GLU A 264 -29.41 -0.37 63.76
C GLU A 264 -30.72 0.14 63.11
N GLU A 265 -31.52 -0.81 62.60
CA GLU A 265 -32.99 -0.83 62.44
C GLU A 265 -33.68 0.16 61.47
N THR A 266 -34.53 -0.29 60.54
CA THR A 266 -35.80 -0.95 60.88
C THR A 266 -36.34 -1.79 59.72
N ALA A 267 -37.01 -2.90 60.09
CA ALA A 267 -37.66 -3.87 59.23
C ALA A 267 -38.92 -3.35 58.50
N GLU A 268 -39.17 -3.85 57.28
CA GLU A 268 -40.53 -4.00 56.75
C GLU A 268 -40.68 -5.31 55.96
N LYS A 269 -41.85 -5.93 56.13
CA LYS A 269 -42.22 -7.32 55.79
C LYS A 269 -42.28 -7.64 54.29
N PRO A 270 -42.16 -8.92 53.91
CA PRO A 270 -42.35 -9.42 52.56
C PRO A 270 -43.80 -9.88 52.28
N GLN A 271 -44.33 -9.58 51.09
CA GLN A 271 -45.25 -10.39 50.24
C GLN A 271 -46.01 -9.50 49.23
N PRO A 272 -46.58 -10.04 48.13
CA PRO A 272 -46.30 -11.29 47.41
C PRO A 272 -46.06 -11.07 45.91
N SER A 273 -45.46 -12.09 45.28
CA SER A 273 -45.38 -12.23 43.83
C SER A 273 -46.76 -12.24 43.19
N ALA A 274 -46.99 -11.31 42.28
CA ALA A 274 -48.01 -11.44 41.24
C ALA A 274 -47.28 -11.74 39.93
N GLU A 275 -47.15 -13.04 39.63
CA GLU A 275 -47.04 -13.51 38.25
C GLU A 275 -48.22 -12.90 37.46
N LYS A 276 -47.89 -12.13 36.44
CA LYS A 276 -48.74 -12.00 35.26
C LYS A 276 -47.97 -12.51 34.05
N PRO A 277 -48.68 -13.18 33.13
CA PRO A 277 -48.08 -14.11 32.19
C PRO A 277 -47.76 -13.45 30.85
N GLU A 278 -47.13 -14.25 30.01
CA GLU A 278 -47.01 -14.12 28.56
C GLU A 278 -45.91 -13.20 28.04
N ALA A 279 -44.79 -13.87 27.76
CA ALA A 279 -43.84 -13.56 26.72
C ALA A 279 -44.53 -13.11 25.42
N GLU A 280 -44.66 -11.80 25.23
CA GLU A 280 -44.50 -11.23 23.91
C GLU A 280 -43.07 -11.57 23.47
N LYS A 281 -42.93 -12.48 22.50
CA LYS A 281 -41.69 -12.61 21.73
C LYS A 281 -41.35 -11.21 21.22
N LYS A 282 -40.42 -10.51 21.89
CA LYS A 282 -39.86 -9.25 21.37
C LYS A 282 -39.30 -9.60 19.99
N LYS A 283 -40.00 -9.20 18.94
CA LYS A 283 -39.45 -9.23 17.59
C LYS A 283 -38.18 -8.36 17.65
N GLY A 284 -37.05 -8.92 17.23
CA GLY A 284 -35.78 -8.20 17.20
C GLY A 284 -35.88 -6.90 16.39
N VAL A 285 -34.87 -6.05 16.49
CA VAL A 285 -34.80 -4.78 15.77
C VAL A 285 -34.75 -5.07 14.26
N PRO A 286 -35.64 -4.47 13.43
CA PRO A 286 -35.59 -4.66 11.98
C PRO A 286 -34.30 -4.11 11.39
N ARG A 287 -33.70 -4.83 10.44
CA ARG A 287 -32.45 -4.44 9.75
C ARG A 287 -32.45 -2.99 9.26
N LYS A 288 -33.53 -2.54 8.62
CA LYS A 288 -33.66 -1.15 8.11
C LYS A 288 -33.52 -0.08 9.20
N VAL A 289 -33.93 -0.39 10.44
CA VAL A 289 -33.76 0.55 11.56
C VAL A 289 -32.29 0.64 11.93
N VAL A 290 -31.58 -0.48 11.98
CA VAL A 290 -30.14 -0.55 12.23
C VAL A 290 -29.38 0.26 11.17
N ASP A 291 -29.67 0.03 9.89
CA ASP A 291 -29.03 0.70 8.76
C ASP A 291 -29.19 2.22 8.84
N ASN A 292 -30.43 2.70 9.05
CA ASN A 292 -30.71 4.13 9.19
C ASN A 292 -30.00 4.77 10.40
N VAL A 293 -29.86 4.02 11.50
CA VAL A 293 -29.15 4.51 12.68
C VAL A 293 -27.65 4.57 12.40
N LEU A 294 -27.08 3.56 11.73
CA LEU A 294 -25.67 3.57 11.36
C LEU A 294 -25.34 4.65 10.30
N ASP A 295 -26.27 4.99 9.41
CA ASP A 295 -26.15 6.12 8.49
C ASP A 295 -26.01 7.44 9.28
N SER A 296 -26.83 7.63 10.30
CA SER A 296 -26.75 8.77 11.21
C SER A 296 -25.44 8.76 12.00
N VAL A 297 -24.97 7.58 12.43
CA VAL A 297 -23.69 7.43 13.15
C VAL A 297 -22.53 7.88 12.28
N PHE A 298 -22.42 7.44 11.02
CA PHE A 298 -21.31 7.86 10.15
C PHE A 298 -21.33 9.37 9.87
N LYS A 299 -22.50 9.98 9.74
CA LYS A 299 -22.63 11.44 9.58
C LYS A 299 -22.15 12.18 10.83
N GLU A 300 -22.52 11.71 12.02
CA GLU A 300 -22.09 12.33 13.27
C GLU A 300 -20.59 12.11 13.51
N ILE A 301 -20.05 10.92 13.22
CA ILE A 301 -18.60 10.65 13.27
C ILE A 301 -17.85 11.60 12.33
N ALA A 302 -18.29 11.72 11.08
CA ALA A 302 -17.65 12.60 10.10
C ALA A 302 -17.59 14.05 10.60
N LYS A 303 -18.70 14.52 11.19
CA LYS A 303 -18.81 15.86 11.76
C LYS A 303 -17.90 16.05 12.98
N ASP A 304 -18.02 15.18 13.99
CA ASP A 304 -17.28 15.34 15.25
C ASP A 304 -15.76 15.20 15.04
N LEU A 305 -15.33 14.32 14.14
CA LEU A 305 -13.92 14.21 13.76
C LEU A 305 -13.45 15.41 12.94
N SER A 306 -14.29 15.98 12.07
CA SER A 306 -13.94 17.20 11.35
C SER A 306 -13.69 18.36 12.31
N ASP A 307 -14.57 18.50 13.30
CA ASP A 307 -14.47 19.52 14.34
C ASP A 307 -13.21 19.32 15.21
N LEU A 308 -12.88 18.06 15.53
CA LEU A 308 -11.70 17.71 16.33
C LEU A 308 -10.38 18.03 15.60
N ILE A 309 -10.29 17.63 14.34
CA ILE A 309 -9.04 17.68 13.56
C ILE A 309 -8.87 19.04 12.87
N GLY A 310 -9.95 19.82 12.72
CA GLY A 310 -9.95 21.08 12.00
C GLY A 310 -9.86 20.93 10.48
N LYS A 311 -10.15 19.72 9.97
CA LYS A 311 -10.13 19.34 8.55
C LYS A 311 -11.46 18.71 8.17
N THR A 312 -11.89 18.81 6.92
CA THR A 312 -13.19 18.29 6.49
C THR A 312 -13.10 16.78 6.25
N LEU A 313 -13.63 15.98 7.16
CA LEU A 313 -13.82 14.54 6.99
C LEU A 313 -15.20 14.25 6.38
N LYS A 314 -15.24 13.41 5.34
CA LYS A 314 -16.45 12.88 4.72
C LYS A 314 -16.47 11.36 4.83
N CYS A 315 -17.66 10.81 5.06
CA CYS A 315 -17.94 9.38 4.99
C CYS A 315 -18.94 9.14 3.84
N ALA A 316 -18.57 8.30 2.87
CA ALA A 316 -19.34 8.06 1.64
C ALA A 316 -19.62 6.57 1.42
N GLY A 317 -20.72 6.30 0.70
CA GLY A 317 -21.11 4.94 0.30
C GLY A 317 -21.25 3.94 1.45
N PRO A 318 -21.98 4.26 2.53
CA PRO A 318 -22.13 3.31 3.62
C PRO A 318 -22.82 2.02 3.12
N SER A 319 -22.32 0.87 3.58
CA SER A 319 -22.91 -0.44 3.30
C SER A 319 -23.01 -1.27 4.57
N TYR A 320 -24.05 -2.11 4.62
CA TYR A 320 -24.44 -2.84 5.81
C TYR A 320 -24.72 -4.29 5.48
N GLN A 321 -24.08 -5.22 6.17
CA GLN A 321 -24.34 -6.64 5.97
C GLN A 321 -24.04 -7.48 7.21
N PRO A 322 -24.84 -8.53 7.46
CA PRO A 322 -24.44 -9.58 8.38
C PRO A 322 -23.33 -10.43 7.75
N LEU A 323 -22.35 -10.82 8.55
CA LEU A 323 -21.25 -11.67 8.12
C LEU A 323 -20.62 -12.40 9.31
N SER A 324 -19.96 -13.53 9.06
CA SER A 324 -19.20 -14.23 10.10
C SER A 324 -17.81 -13.61 10.31
N LYS A 325 -17.16 -13.88 11.46
CA LYS A 325 -15.73 -13.52 11.66
C LYS A 325 -14.86 -14.01 10.49
N GLU A 326 -15.13 -15.22 10.02
CA GLU A 326 -14.37 -15.84 8.93
C GLU A 326 -14.56 -15.09 7.60
N ASP A 327 -15.76 -14.61 7.31
CA ASP A 327 -16.05 -13.80 6.11
C ASP A 327 -15.42 -12.41 6.22
N TYR A 328 -15.43 -11.79 7.42
CA TYR A 328 -14.78 -10.50 7.64
C TYR A 328 -13.29 -10.56 7.33
N LEU A 329 -12.60 -11.57 7.87
CA LEU A 329 -11.16 -11.75 7.71
C LEU A 329 -10.79 -12.17 6.27
N ALA A 330 -11.75 -12.63 5.48
CA ALA A 330 -11.56 -12.91 4.06
C ALA A 330 -11.73 -11.68 3.16
N LEU A 331 -12.25 -10.56 3.67
CA LEU A 331 -12.29 -9.30 2.92
C LEU A 331 -10.85 -8.82 2.65
N PRO A 332 -10.61 -8.19 1.48
CA PRO A 332 -9.29 -7.64 1.13
C PRO A 332 -9.02 -6.37 1.95
N ARG A 333 -8.60 -6.56 3.21
CA ARG A 333 -8.31 -5.50 4.17
C ARG A 333 -6.80 -5.40 4.39
N ASP A 334 -6.30 -4.17 4.32
CA ASP A 334 -4.94 -3.85 4.75
C ASP A 334 -4.78 -4.00 6.28
N LYS A 335 -3.55 -3.81 6.76
CA LYS A 335 -3.31 -3.57 8.18
C LYS A 335 -4.21 -2.45 8.71
N GLY A 336 -4.79 -2.69 9.89
CA GLY A 336 -5.68 -1.78 10.58
C GLY A 336 -5.25 -1.46 11.99
N ALA A 337 -5.97 -0.54 12.61
CA ALA A 337 -6.03 -0.37 14.06
C ALA A 337 -7.43 -0.79 14.51
N ILE A 338 -7.53 -1.72 15.45
CA ILE A 338 -8.79 -2.16 16.05
C ILE A 338 -8.99 -1.49 17.41
N SER A 339 -10.10 -0.79 17.56
CA SER A 339 -10.55 -0.19 18.82
C SER A 339 -11.67 -1.03 19.41
N PHE A 340 -11.51 -1.44 20.66
CA PHE A 340 -12.47 -2.27 21.38
C PHE A 340 -13.49 -1.38 22.08
N LEU A 341 -14.76 -1.54 21.76
CA LEU A 341 -15.86 -0.77 22.32
C LEU A 341 -16.70 -1.66 23.24
N GLU A 342 -16.42 -1.59 24.54
CA GLU A 342 -17.23 -2.27 25.55
C GLU A 342 -18.65 -1.70 25.50
N THR A 343 -19.61 -2.59 25.25
CA THR A 343 -21.03 -2.28 25.18
C THR A 343 -21.71 -2.70 26.47
N SER A 344 -22.52 -1.81 27.03
CA SER A 344 -23.33 -2.04 28.22
C SER A 344 -24.75 -1.46 28.08
N GLY A 345 -25.65 -1.81 29.00
CA GLY A 345 -27.06 -1.40 28.96
C GLY A 345 -27.98 -2.60 28.76
N ASP A 346 -28.85 -2.53 27.75
CA ASP A 346 -29.80 -3.59 27.39
C ASP A 346 -29.11 -4.86 26.85
N ALA A 347 -27.88 -4.72 26.35
CA ALA A 347 -27.01 -5.82 25.95
C ALA A 347 -25.58 -5.57 26.48
N LYS A 348 -24.80 -6.65 26.59
CA LYS A 348 -23.39 -6.60 27.01
C LYS A 348 -22.51 -7.35 26.03
N GLY A 349 -21.32 -6.83 25.78
CA GLY A 349 -20.31 -7.44 24.92
C GLY A 349 -19.33 -6.41 24.38
N ASN A 350 -18.60 -6.74 23.32
CA ASN A 350 -17.70 -5.81 22.64
C ASN A 350 -18.15 -5.60 21.20
N ALA A 351 -18.28 -4.34 20.80
CA ALA A 351 -18.26 -3.93 19.41
C ALA A 351 -16.84 -3.49 19.04
N PHE A 352 -16.57 -3.37 17.75
CA PHE A 352 -15.23 -3.07 17.25
C PHE A 352 -15.30 -1.95 16.22
N LEU A 353 -14.38 -1.00 16.33
CA LEU A 353 -14.11 0.02 15.33
C LEU A 353 -12.78 -0.32 14.68
N ILE A 354 -12.74 -0.45 13.37
CA ILE A 354 -11.53 -0.81 12.62
C ILE A 354 -11.33 0.22 11.51
N VAL A 355 -10.14 0.79 11.44
CA VAL A 355 -9.70 1.67 10.35
C VAL A 355 -8.35 1.20 9.84
N ARG A 356 -7.94 1.61 8.64
CA ARG A 356 -6.59 1.34 8.13
C ARG A 356 -5.54 1.94 9.07
N GLN A 357 -4.45 1.22 9.31
CA GLN A 357 -3.38 1.65 10.22
C GLN A 357 -2.76 2.99 9.80
N LYS A 358 -2.56 3.20 8.49
CA LYS A 358 -2.10 4.49 7.93
C LYS A 358 -3.03 5.65 8.29
N ASP A 359 -4.34 5.42 8.26
CA ASP A 359 -5.33 6.46 8.58
C ASP A 359 -5.41 6.69 10.09
N ALA A 360 -5.22 5.65 10.90
CA ALA A 360 -5.09 5.79 12.35
C ALA A 360 -3.87 6.65 12.74
N ILE A 361 -2.71 6.40 12.13
CA ILE A 361 -1.50 7.22 12.30
C ILE A 361 -1.77 8.65 11.83
N LEU A 362 -2.43 8.83 10.68
CA LEU A 362 -2.78 10.15 10.16
C LEU A 362 -3.65 10.93 11.15
N PHE A 363 -4.70 10.31 11.69
CA PHE A 363 -5.59 10.95 12.66
C PHE A 363 -4.88 11.24 13.98
N GLY A 364 -4.15 10.27 14.53
CA GLY A 364 -3.40 10.43 15.78
C GLY A 364 -2.31 11.52 15.66
N GLY A 365 -1.48 11.44 14.62
CA GLY A 365 -0.42 12.40 14.37
C GLY A 365 -0.92 13.82 14.05
N THR A 366 -2.09 13.95 13.40
CA THR A 366 -2.70 15.28 13.23
C THR A 366 -3.19 15.85 14.57
N LEU A 367 -3.75 15.00 15.45
CA LEU A 367 -4.23 15.41 16.76
C LEU A 367 -3.10 15.90 17.68
N VAL A 368 -1.94 15.26 17.64
CA VAL A 368 -0.72 15.73 18.36
C VAL A 368 0.08 16.78 17.60
N MET A 369 -0.46 17.30 16.49
CA MET A 369 0.12 18.38 15.67
C MET A 369 1.53 18.08 15.16
N LEU A 370 1.77 16.84 14.71
CA LEU A 370 3.04 16.51 14.06
C LEU A 370 3.26 17.37 12.81
N PRO A 371 4.52 17.80 12.55
CA PRO A 371 4.87 18.40 11.28
C PRO A 371 4.49 17.50 10.10
N GLU A 372 4.02 18.07 8.99
CA GLU A 372 3.51 17.30 7.85
C GLU A 372 4.55 16.33 7.27
N GLU A 373 5.83 16.72 7.24
CA GLU A 373 6.91 15.85 6.75
C GLU A 373 7.12 14.63 7.64
N GLU A 374 7.09 14.83 8.96
CA GLU A 374 7.23 13.75 9.94
C GLU A 374 6.02 12.83 9.92
N LEU A 375 4.80 13.41 9.89
CA LEU A 375 3.56 12.66 9.76
C LEU A 375 3.55 11.80 8.50
N ARG A 376 3.99 12.36 7.37
CA ARG A 376 4.09 11.63 6.10
C ARG A 376 5.10 10.49 6.19
N ALA A 377 6.23 10.70 6.85
CA ALA A 377 7.24 9.66 7.07
C ALA A 377 6.68 8.52 7.94
N LYS A 378 5.99 8.84 9.04
CA LYS A 378 5.37 7.84 9.93
C LYS A 378 4.23 7.07 9.24
N VAL A 379 3.36 7.76 8.51
CA VAL A 379 2.31 7.12 7.69
C VAL A 379 2.92 6.20 6.63
N LYS A 380 4.03 6.60 6.01
CA LYS A 380 4.75 5.76 5.04
C LYS A 380 5.36 4.52 5.71
N ALA A 381 5.97 4.69 6.88
CA ALA A 381 6.56 3.60 7.66
C ALA A 381 5.51 2.62 8.23
N CYS A 382 4.23 3.03 8.31
CA CYS A 382 3.17 2.27 8.98
C CYS A 382 3.52 1.93 10.44
N ASP A 383 4.22 2.83 11.13
CA ASP A 383 4.58 2.64 12.52
C ASP A 383 3.43 3.11 13.41
N PHE A 384 2.75 2.17 14.06
CA PHE A 384 1.59 2.45 14.91
C PHE A 384 1.91 2.06 16.34
N ASP A 385 2.73 2.90 16.95
CA ASP A 385 3.07 2.87 18.36
C ASP A 385 3.25 4.30 18.88
N GLY A 386 3.70 4.43 20.12
CA GLY A 386 4.04 5.73 20.71
C GLY A 386 2.88 6.73 20.79
N GLU A 387 3.22 8.00 20.61
CA GLU A 387 2.30 9.13 20.81
C GLU A 387 1.15 9.13 19.78
N GLU A 388 1.38 8.67 18.55
CA GLU A 388 0.34 8.63 17.51
C GLU A 388 -0.73 7.56 17.81
N GLY A 389 -0.31 6.40 18.29
CA GLY A 389 -1.23 5.33 18.69
C GLY A 389 -2.11 5.75 19.87
N ASP A 390 -1.50 6.37 20.87
CA ASP A 390 -2.20 6.92 22.04
C ASP A 390 -3.17 8.04 21.65
N ALA A 391 -2.73 8.96 20.79
CA ALA A 391 -3.56 10.04 20.27
C ALA A 391 -4.74 9.52 19.43
N TYR A 392 -4.52 8.49 18.61
CA TYR A 392 -5.62 7.82 17.92
C TYR A 392 -6.60 7.16 18.91
N GLY A 393 -6.15 6.74 20.09
CA GLY A 393 -7.03 6.33 21.18
C GLY A 393 -8.06 7.40 21.57
N GLU A 394 -7.70 8.67 21.53
CA GLU A 394 -8.63 9.79 21.75
C GLU A 394 -9.58 10.00 20.57
N VAL A 395 -9.09 9.84 19.33
CA VAL A 395 -9.95 9.83 18.13
C VAL A 395 -11.01 8.73 18.23
N ALA A 396 -10.61 7.52 18.64
CA ALA A 396 -11.52 6.41 18.87
C ALA A 396 -12.49 6.65 20.03
N ASN A 397 -12.09 7.37 21.09
CA ASN A 397 -13.00 7.81 22.16
C ASN A 397 -14.09 8.73 21.61
N ILE A 398 -13.74 9.68 20.74
CA ILE A 398 -14.69 10.59 20.11
C ILE A 398 -15.68 9.82 19.24
N ILE A 399 -15.19 8.89 18.40
CA ILE A 399 -16.06 8.01 17.59
C ILE A 399 -17.02 7.21 18.47
N ALA A 400 -16.53 6.63 19.57
CA ALA A 400 -17.37 5.91 20.52
C ALA A 400 -18.44 6.82 21.16
N GLY A 401 -18.10 8.08 21.42
CA GLY A 401 -19.02 9.11 21.89
C GLY A 401 -20.11 9.43 20.88
N SER A 402 -19.76 9.68 19.61
CA SER A 402 -20.72 9.93 18.52
C SER A 402 -21.65 8.72 18.34
N LEU A 403 -21.10 7.50 18.38
CA LEU A 403 -21.86 6.26 18.32
C LEU A 403 -22.86 6.16 19.47
N ALA A 404 -22.42 6.38 20.71
CA ALA A 404 -23.27 6.31 21.90
C ALA A 404 -24.38 7.38 21.89
N LYS A 405 -24.08 8.58 21.40
CA LYS A 405 -25.06 9.67 21.24
C LYS A 405 -26.16 9.28 20.27
N VAL A 406 -25.81 8.90 19.04
CA VAL A 406 -26.80 8.59 18.01
C VAL A 406 -27.61 7.35 18.38
N ILE A 407 -26.98 6.31 18.93
CA ILE A 407 -27.68 5.10 19.37
C ILE A 407 -28.61 5.41 20.55
N GLY A 408 -28.19 6.23 21.52
CA GLY A 408 -29.03 6.63 22.65
C GLY A 408 -30.28 7.42 22.24
N GLU A 409 -30.22 8.15 21.12
CA GLU A 409 -31.32 8.96 20.60
C GLU A 409 -32.25 8.20 19.65
N GLN A 410 -31.68 7.37 18.77
CA GLN A 410 -32.40 6.82 17.61
C GLN A 410 -32.63 5.30 17.68
N TYR A 411 -31.87 4.59 18.53
CA TYR A 411 -31.97 3.13 18.60
C TYR A 411 -33.00 2.67 19.63
N PRO A 412 -33.80 1.63 19.35
CA PRO A 412 -34.81 1.14 20.30
C PRO A 412 -34.25 0.54 21.60
N ARG A 413 -32.95 0.21 21.64
CA ARG A 413 -32.25 -0.38 22.78
C ARG A 413 -31.31 0.63 23.41
N LYS A 414 -31.23 0.62 24.73
CA LYS A 414 -30.27 1.45 25.48
C LYS A 414 -28.91 0.78 25.46
N LEU A 415 -28.03 1.24 24.58
CA LEU A 415 -26.66 0.76 24.50
C LEU A 415 -25.70 1.91 24.80
N HIS A 416 -24.69 1.62 25.61
CA HIS A 416 -23.61 2.53 25.95
C HIS A 416 -22.30 1.93 25.46
N PHE A 417 -21.47 2.73 24.79
CA PHE A 417 -20.19 2.31 24.26
C PHE A 417 -19.07 3.03 24.99
N LYS A 418 -18.05 2.28 25.40
CA LYS A 418 -16.83 2.81 25.98
C LYS A 418 -15.64 2.16 25.30
N ARG A 419 -14.74 2.96 24.73
CA ARG A 419 -13.47 2.43 24.23
C ARG A 419 -12.63 1.92 25.40
N THR A 420 -12.12 0.70 25.28
CA THR A 420 -11.28 0.07 26.31
C THR A 420 -9.81 0.03 25.92
N LYS A 421 -9.51 -0.35 24.68
CA LYS A 421 -8.15 -0.41 24.15
C LYS A 421 -8.12 -0.24 22.64
N VAL A 422 -6.93 0.04 22.11
CA VAL A 422 -6.61 0.06 20.68
C VAL A 422 -5.39 -0.80 20.45
N GLU A 423 -5.42 -1.65 19.42
CA GLU A 423 -4.32 -2.55 19.09
C GLU A 423 -4.11 -2.60 17.56
N PRO A 424 -2.90 -2.92 17.09
CA PRO A 424 -2.67 -3.27 15.69
C PRO A 424 -3.53 -4.46 15.26
N PHE A 425 -4.09 -4.40 14.07
CA PHE A 425 -4.98 -5.40 13.50
C PHE A 425 -4.45 -5.86 12.15
N ILE A 426 -4.09 -7.14 12.03
CA ILE A 426 -3.62 -7.71 10.76
C ILE A 426 -4.58 -8.86 10.40
N PRO A 427 -5.61 -8.61 9.57
CA PRO A 427 -6.70 -9.56 9.33
C PRO A 427 -6.20 -10.96 8.96
N THR A 428 -5.19 -11.01 8.11
CA THR A 428 -4.59 -12.25 7.60
C THR A 428 -3.94 -13.09 8.69
N LYS A 429 -3.36 -12.49 9.75
CA LYS A 429 -2.69 -13.19 10.86
C LYS A 429 -3.64 -13.70 11.95
N ILE A 430 -4.92 -13.36 11.86
CA ILE A 430 -5.91 -13.73 12.87
C ILE A 430 -6.42 -15.14 12.58
N ASP A 431 -6.43 -15.98 13.62
CA ASP A 431 -7.10 -17.27 13.56
C ASP A 431 -8.63 -17.09 13.47
N PRO A 432 -9.30 -17.52 12.38
CA PRO A 432 -10.75 -17.40 12.25
C PRO A 432 -11.50 -18.17 13.33
N GLY A 433 -10.95 -19.28 13.84
CA GLY A 433 -11.54 -20.07 14.92
C GLY A 433 -11.13 -19.60 16.33
N GLY A 434 -10.16 -18.71 16.43
CA GLY A 434 -9.64 -18.19 17.70
C GLY A 434 -10.56 -17.16 18.33
N ASN A 435 -10.42 -16.94 19.64
CA ASN A 435 -11.21 -15.94 20.37
C ASN A 435 -10.65 -14.51 20.29
N GLU A 436 -9.46 -14.34 19.72
CA GLU A 436 -8.78 -13.06 19.58
C GLU A 436 -8.71 -12.63 18.10
N PRO A 437 -8.70 -11.31 17.82
CA PRO A 437 -8.98 -10.22 18.76
C PRO A 437 -10.45 -10.21 19.22
N PHE A 438 -11.32 -10.94 18.53
CA PHE A 438 -12.70 -11.16 18.91
C PHE A 438 -13.16 -12.59 18.62
N ALA A 439 -14.21 -13.03 19.32
CA ALA A 439 -14.70 -14.40 19.27
C ALA A 439 -15.26 -14.80 17.90
N PRO A 440 -15.26 -16.10 17.55
CA PRO A 440 -16.02 -16.57 16.40
C PRO A 440 -17.52 -16.29 16.62
N GLY A 441 -18.22 -15.88 15.58
CA GLY A 441 -19.64 -15.58 15.65
C GLY A 441 -20.13 -14.79 14.45
N GLU A 442 -21.41 -14.44 14.50
CA GLU A 442 -22.08 -13.61 13.51
C GLU A 442 -22.06 -12.14 13.93
N TYR A 443 -21.70 -11.29 12.99
CA TYR A 443 -21.52 -9.86 13.17
C TYR A 443 -22.34 -9.08 12.16
N TYR A 444 -22.70 -7.86 12.55
CA TYR A 444 -23.22 -6.83 11.66
C TYR A 444 -22.10 -5.86 11.34
N LEU A 445 -21.70 -5.79 10.08
CA LEU A 445 -20.74 -4.82 9.59
C LEU A 445 -21.49 -3.61 9.03
N GLY A 446 -21.18 -2.42 9.54
CA GLY A 446 -21.37 -1.17 8.82
C GLY A 446 -20.01 -0.66 8.36
N THR A 447 -19.86 -0.34 7.08
CA THR A 447 -18.60 0.16 6.52
C THR A 447 -18.86 1.38 5.65
N CYS A 448 -17.97 2.37 5.64
CA CYS A 448 -18.00 3.49 4.71
C CYS A 448 -16.58 3.92 4.28
N GLN A 449 -16.50 4.54 3.10
CA GLN A 449 -15.25 5.12 2.60
C GLN A 449 -15.03 6.52 3.20
N MET A 450 -13.80 6.80 3.64
CA MET A 450 -13.44 8.08 4.24
C MET A 450 -12.70 8.99 3.26
N ALA A 451 -12.85 10.30 3.44
CA ALA A 451 -12.02 11.29 2.74
C ALA A 451 -11.77 12.51 3.63
N LEU A 452 -10.52 12.97 3.71
CA LEU A 452 -10.09 14.11 4.53
C LEU A 452 -9.59 15.23 3.62
N ASP A 453 -10.24 16.39 3.66
CA ASP A 453 -9.98 17.54 2.77
C ASP A 453 -9.98 17.16 1.27
N GLY A 454 -10.82 16.19 0.89
CA GLY A 454 -10.92 15.69 -0.48
C GLY A 454 -9.91 14.59 -0.83
N LYS A 455 -8.90 14.35 0.01
CA LYS A 455 -8.00 13.20 -0.13
C LYS A 455 -8.71 11.93 0.35
N ALA A 456 -8.79 10.94 -0.51
CA ALA A 456 -9.37 9.65 -0.14
C ALA A 456 -8.49 8.93 0.90
N LEU A 457 -9.16 8.35 1.89
CA LEU A 457 -8.59 7.47 2.91
C LEU A 457 -9.11 6.05 2.70
N GLY A 458 -8.81 5.15 3.64
CA GLY A 458 -9.39 3.81 3.68
C GLY A 458 -10.82 3.77 4.22
N GLU A 459 -11.27 2.56 4.51
CA GLU A 459 -12.61 2.31 5.04
C GLU A 459 -12.64 2.39 6.57
N LEU A 460 -13.77 2.87 7.10
CA LEU A 460 -14.10 2.81 8.52
C LEU A 460 -15.15 1.72 8.72
N ASP A 461 -14.76 0.67 9.43
CA ASP A 461 -15.59 -0.48 9.74
C ASP A 461 -16.09 -0.39 11.20
N LEU A 462 -17.40 -0.50 11.38
CA LEU A 462 -18.04 -0.73 12.67
C LEU A 462 -18.62 -2.14 12.68
N LEU A 463 -18.09 -2.99 13.57
CA LEU A 463 -18.43 -4.41 13.66
C LEU A 463 -19.12 -4.70 14.99
N PHE A 464 -20.38 -5.14 14.94
CA PHE A 464 -21.19 -5.44 16.11
C PHE A 464 -21.58 -6.91 16.14
N PRO A 465 -21.38 -7.66 17.25
CA PRO A 465 -22.02 -8.96 17.39
C PRO A 465 -23.53 -8.86 17.21
N LEU A 466 -24.16 -9.74 16.42
CA LEU A 466 -25.60 -9.67 16.15
C LEU A 466 -26.44 -9.66 17.45
N GLY A 467 -25.98 -10.38 18.47
CA GLY A 467 -26.64 -10.44 19.77
C GLY A 467 -26.66 -9.11 20.54
N ILE A 468 -25.72 -8.19 20.26
CA ILE A 468 -25.71 -6.85 20.89
C ILE A 468 -26.77 -5.94 20.27
N LEU A 469 -26.92 -6.00 18.95
CA LEU A 469 -27.90 -5.19 18.23
C LEU A 469 -29.30 -5.80 18.28
N ASP A 470 -29.43 -7.09 18.60
CA ASP A 470 -30.72 -7.83 18.60
C ASP A 470 -31.41 -7.75 17.22
N VAL A 471 -30.62 -7.82 16.14
CA VAL A 471 -31.12 -7.68 14.75
C VAL A 471 -31.83 -8.96 14.34
N HIS A 472 -33.06 -8.82 13.83
CA HIS A 472 -33.72 -9.93 13.15
C HIS A 472 -33.38 -9.92 11.66
N ILE A 473 -32.59 -10.91 11.23
CA ILE A 473 -32.35 -11.16 9.81
C ILE A 473 -33.48 -12.08 9.34
N GLU A 474 -34.47 -11.53 8.63
CA GLU A 474 -35.38 -12.39 7.86
C GLU A 474 -34.53 -13.10 6.80
N GLN A 475 -34.37 -14.41 6.91
CA GLN A 475 -33.80 -15.20 5.83
C GLN A 475 -34.71 -15.00 4.62
N GLU A 476 -34.22 -14.26 3.61
CA GLU A 476 -34.82 -14.31 2.29
C GLU A 476 -34.71 -15.76 1.82
N LYS A 477 -35.83 -16.48 1.93
CA LYS A 477 -35.97 -17.83 1.40
C LYS A 477 -35.57 -17.75 -0.08
N PRO A 478 -34.63 -18.57 -0.57
CA PRO A 478 -34.31 -18.60 -1.99
C PRO A 478 -35.61 -18.79 -2.75
N ALA A 479 -35.87 -17.93 -3.74
CA ALA A 479 -37.05 -18.05 -4.59
C ALA A 479 -37.03 -19.45 -5.21
N GLU A 480 -37.83 -20.36 -4.64
CA GLU A 480 -38.16 -21.63 -5.27
C GLU A 480 -38.73 -21.30 -6.64
N ALA A 481 -38.07 -21.85 -7.66
CA ALA A 481 -38.45 -21.74 -9.05
C ALA A 481 -39.96 -21.99 -9.19
N ALA A 482 -40.70 -20.96 -9.59
CA ALA A 482 -42.06 -21.11 -10.04
C ALA A 482 -42.00 -21.91 -11.34
N GLU A 483 -42.43 -23.17 -11.24
CA GLU A 483 -42.66 -24.03 -12.38
C GLU A 483 -43.65 -23.39 -13.36
N ASP A 484 -43.22 -23.47 -14.60
CA ASP A 484 -43.94 -23.24 -15.84
C ASP A 484 -45.26 -24.03 -15.88
N GLN A 485 -46.38 -23.31 -15.86
CA GLN A 485 -47.61 -23.74 -16.52
C GLN A 485 -48.18 -22.55 -17.28
N GLY A 486 -47.96 -22.57 -18.59
CA GLY A 486 -48.66 -21.70 -19.52
C GLY A 486 -50.12 -22.09 -19.69
N GLU A 487 -50.95 -21.09 -19.93
CA GLU A 487 -51.98 -21.12 -20.97
C GLU A 487 -52.39 -19.69 -21.31
N GLY A 488 -52.66 -19.46 -22.59
CA GLY A 488 -52.68 -18.14 -23.22
C GLY A 488 -54.02 -17.41 -23.13
N ALA A 489 -54.00 -16.10 -23.40
CA ALA A 489 -54.57 -15.51 -24.63
C ALA A 489 -54.80 -13.99 -24.53
N ALA A 490 -54.22 -13.29 -25.51
CA ALA A 490 -54.78 -12.18 -26.30
C ALA A 490 -55.25 -10.84 -25.65
N ALA A 491 -54.41 -9.83 -25.91
CA ALA A 491 -54.73 -8.54 -26.57
C ALA A 491 -55.69 -7.53 -25.90
N LYS A 492 -55.15 -6.35 -25.55
CA LYS A 492 -55.50 -5.07 -26.22
C LYS A 492 -54.65 -3.90 -25.74
N SER A 493 -54.11 -3.17 -26.72
CA SER A 493 -53.56 -1.82 -26.66
C SER A 493 -54.62 -0.78 -26.29
N VAL A 494 -54.31 0.19 -25.43
CA VAL A 494 -54.83 1.57 -25.51
C VAL A 494 -53.79 2.54 -24.91
N ALA A 495 -53.39 3.53 -25.71
CA ALA A 495 -52.66 4.72 -25.30
C ALA A 495 -53.55 5.67 -24.48
N GLY A 496 -52.98 6.32 -23.46
CA GLY A 496 -53.69 7.30 -22.64
C GLY A 496 -52.74 8.26 -21.95
N ASP A 497 -52.49 9.37 -22.64
CA ASP A 497 -51.98 10.65 -22.12
C ASP A 497 -52.84 11.18 -20.95
N GLY A 498 -52.22 11.88 -20.00
CA GLY A 498 -52.92 12.48 -18.87
C GLY A 498 -52.02 12.86 -17.69
N GLY A 499 -51.35 14.01 -17.78
CA GLY A 499 -50.53 14.57 -16.72
C GLY A 499 -51.28 15.23 -15.53
N LYS A 500 -50.45 15.79 -14.63
CA LYS A 500 -50.69 16.48 -13.34
C LYS A 500 -50.79 15.51 -12.15
N LYS A 501 -50.05 15.68 -11.05
CA LYS A 501 -49.75 16.94 -10.34
C LYS A 501 -48.65 16.68 -9.30
N ALA A 502 -47.63 17.53 -9.31
CA ALA A 502 -46.62 17.63 -8.27
C ALA A 502 -47.21 18.19 -6.95
N ARG A 503 -46.65 17.75 -5.83
CA ARG A 503 -46.27 18.56 -4.65
C ARG A 503 -45.41 17.73 -3.68
N PRO A 504 -44.61 18.37 -2.81
CA PRO A 504 -43.20 18.05 -2.66
C PRO A 504 -42.90 17.38 -1.31
N ALA A 505 -41.87 16.54 -1.26
CA ALA A 505 -41.22 16.19 -0.02
C ALA A 505 -39.90 16.96 0.06
N SER A 506 -39.79 17.69 1.15
CA SER A 506 -38.79 18.67 1.53
C SER A 506 -37.37 18.13 1.58
N THR A 507 -36.49 18.94 1.02
CA THR A 507 -35.04 19.00 1.20
C THR A 507 -34.66 19.25 2.66
N SER A 508 -33.78 18.42 3.20
CA SER A 508 -32.71 18.84 4.13
C SER A 508 -31.63 17.75 4.27
N SER A 509 -30.38 18.19 4.20
CA SER A 509 -29.10 17.55 4.56
C SER A 509 -28.54 16.41 3.69
N SER A 510 -27.60 16.81 2.80
CA SER A 510 -26.36 16.11 2.40
C SER A 510 -26.42 14.59 2.27
N SER A 511 -26.93 14.13 1.12
CA SER A 511 -26.52 12.85 0.54
C SER A 511 -25.41 13.15 -0.48
N ILE A 512 -24.27 12.48 -0.32
CA ILE A 512 -23.15 12.51 -1.26
C ILE A 512 -23.61 11.75 -2.52
N SER A 513 -23.42 12.35 -3.69
CA SER A 513 -23.88 11.79 -4.97
C SER A 513 -23.03 10.59 -5.39
N ALA A 514 -23.55 9.75 -6.30
CA ALA A 514 -22.74 8.68 -6.91
C ALA A 514 -21.49 9.25 -7.63
N ASP A 515 -21.58 10.49 -8.11
CA ASP A 515 -20.48 11.23 -8.73
C ASP A 515 -19.39 11.61 -7.71
N ASP A 516 -19.76 11.96 -6.48
CA ASP A 516 -18.79 12.21 -5.41
C ASP A 516 -18.09 10.92 -4.95
N LEU A 517 -18.79 9.77 -4.93
CA LEU A 517 -18.17 8.47 -4.62
C LEU A 517 -17.19 8.06 -5.72
N ALA A 518 -17.55 8.26 -6.99
CA ALA A 518 -16.67 8.04 -8.13
C ALA A 518 -15.48 9.02 -8.14
N ALA A 519 -15.69 10.28 -7.76
CA ALA A 519 -14.63 11.29 -7.64
C ALA A 519 -13.66 10.97 -6.51
N LEU A 520 -14.15 10.47 -5.37
CA LEU A 520 -13.31 10.01 -4.25
C LEU A 520 -12.52 8.74 -4.60
N GLN A 521 -13.14 7.79 -5.31
CA GLN A 521 -12.46 6.60 -5.82
C GLN A 521 -11.41 6.93 -6.89
N ALA A 522 -11.65 7.95 -7.72
CA ALA A 522 -10.66 8.46 -8.67
C ALA A 522 -9.50 9.19 -7.96
N ALA A 523 -9.80 10.03 -6.96
CA ALA A 523 -8.80 10.76 -6.18
C ALA A 523 -7.90 9.85 -5.33
N ALA A 524 -8.40 8.68 -4.90
CA ALA A 524 -7.61 7.65 -4.21
C ALA A 524 -6.47 7.07 -5.07
N THR A 525 -6.52 7.25 -6.39
CA THR A 525 -5.53 6.70 -7.33
C THR A 525 -4.48 7.71 -7.80
N THR A 526 -4.53 8.95 -7.30
CA THR A 526 -3.64 10.04 -7.71
C THR A 526 -3.14 10.82 -6.49
N ASP A 527 -1.89 10.60 -6.09
CA ASP A 527 -1.16 11.50 -5.18
C ASP A 527 -0.88 12.82 -5.92
N GLU A 528 -1.86 13.72 -6.02
CA GLU A 528 -1.69 15.04 -6.66
C GLU A 528 -2.25 16.17 -5.76
N ASP A 529 -1.35 16.81 -5.02
CA ASP A 529 -1.65 17.95 -4.11
C ASP A 529 -0.83 19.22 -4.47
N ASP A 530 -0.50 19.44 -5.76
CA ASP A 530 0.38 20.55 -6.17
C ASP A 530 -0.24 21.60 -7.11
N ASP A 531 -1.50 21.42 -7.52
CA ASP A 531 -2.08 22.24 -8.60
C ASP A 531 -2.58 23.63 -8.19
N ASN A 532 -2.58 23.98 -6.90
CA ASN A 532 -3.13 25.26 -6.42
C ASN A 532 -2.07 26.28 -5.94
N ARG A 533 -0.77 26.06 -6.21
CA ARG A 533 0.31 27.00 -5.87
C ARG A 533 0.71 27.84 -7.11
N PRO A 534 1.07 29.12 -6.94
CA PRO A 534 1.46 29.98 -8.07
C PRO A 534 2.69 29.39 -8.78
N ALA A 535 2.54 29.19 -10.09
CA ALA A 535 3.58 28.73 -10.99
C ALA A 535 4.84 29.59 -10.84
N THR A 536 5.97 28.96 -10.51
CA THR A 536 7.26 29.63 -10.33
C THR A 536 8.29 29.09 -11.31
N VAL A 537 9.04 29.96 -11.98
CA VAL A 537 10.20 29.59 -12.81
C VAL A 537 11.49 29.80 -12.03
N LEU A 538 12.37 28.81 -12.00
CA LEU A 538 13.67 28.95 -11.33
C LEU A 538 14.76 29.35 -12.33
N VAL A 539 15.63 30.29 -11.93
CA VAL A 539 16.81 30.70 -12.71
C VAL A 539 18.05 30.33 -11.90
N LEU A 540 18.74 29.27 -12.29
CA LEU A 540 19.99 28.84 -11.68
C LEU A 540 21.16 29.44 -12.45
N ALA A 541 22.00 30.22 -11.78
CA ALA A 541 23.20 30.80 -12.39
C ALA A 541 24.41 30.74 -11.45
N ASP A 542 25.61 30.72 -12.02
CA ASP A 542 26.85 30.80 -11.22
C ASP A 542 26.97 32.15 -10.50
N ASN A 543 26.48 33.23 -11.12
CA ASN A 543 26.48 34.58 -10.55
C ASN A 543 25.18 35.33 -10.89
N ASN A 544 24.87 36.37 -10.10
CA ASN A 544 23.64 37.14 -10.26
C ASN A 544 23.61 37.99 -11.54
N GLU A 545 24.77 38.35 -12.11
CA GLU A 545 24.83 39.13 -13.35
C GLU A 545 24.35 38.31 -14.55
N ALA A 546 24.70 37.02 -14.60
CA ALA A 546 24.25 36.09 -15.63
C ALA A 546 22.75 35.78 -15.54
N ALA A 547 22.17 35.80 -14.34
CA ALA A 547 20.73 35.59 -14.13
C ALA A 547 19.88 36.84 -14.48
N ALA A 548 20.45 38.04 -14.39
CA ALA A 548 19.70 39.30 -14.51
C ALA A 548 18.88 39.43 -15.81
N PRO A 549 19.41 39.13 -17.01
CA PRO A 549 18.64 39.22 -18.25
C PRO A 549 17.42 38.28 -18.28
N PHE A 550 17.52 37.12 -17.63
CA PHE A 550 16.43 36.14 -17.55
C PHE A 550 15.34 36.60 -16.58
N ASN A 551 15.77 37.11 -15.42
CA ASN A 551 14.86 37.66 -14.41
C ASN A 551 14.05 38.84 -14.97
N ASP A 552 14.71 39.75 -15.69
CA ASP A 552 14.06 40.92 -16.29
C ASP A 552 12.99 40.51 -17.30
N VAL A 553 13.30 39.55 -18.19
CA VAL A 553 12.33 39.04 -19.17
C VAL A 553 11.19 38.29 -18.50
N LEU A 554 11.46 37.46 -17.48
CA LEU A 554 10.41 36.76 -16.73
C LEU A 554 9.48 37.75 -15.99
N ALA A 555 10.05 38.81 -15.40
CA ALA A 555 9.29 39.89 -14.76
C ALA A 555 8.41 40.64 -15.76
N GLU A 556 8.92 40.95 -16.95
CA GLU A 556 8.16 41.62 -18.02
C GLU A 556 6.97 40.79 -18.50
N HIS A 557 7.08 39.45 -18.46
CA HIS A 557 5.99 38.52 -18.78
C HIS A 557 5.04 38.26 -17.59
N GLY A 558 5.26 38.88 -16.44
CA GLY A 558 4.46 38.67 -15.23
C GLY A 558 4.64 37.27 -14.62
N ILE A 559 5.73 36.58 -14.93
CA ILE A 559 6.02 35.24 -14.42
C ILE A 559 6.76 35.36 -13.09
N THR A 560 6.23 34.70 -12.07
CA THR A 560 6.90 34.60 -10.77
C THR A 560 8.17 33.79 -10.94
N HIS A 561 9.31 34.33 -10.51
CA HIS A 561 10.59 33.67 -10.68
C HIS A 561 11.46 33.80 -9.43
N GLN A 562 12.43 32.90 -9.31
CA GLN A 562 13.43 32.94 -8.24
C GLN A 562 14.81 32.59 -8.79
N SER A 563 15.81 33.40 -8.44
CA SER A 563 17.21 33.10 -8.72
C SER A 563 17.84 32.25 -7.64
N LEU A 564 18.64 31.28 -8.06
CA LEU A 564 19.40 30.37 -7.20
C LEU A 564 20.84 30.28 -7.70
N SER A 565 21.77 30.06 -6.78
CA SER A 565 23.16 29.73 -7.09
C SER A 565 23.34 28.22 -7.25
N PHE A 566 24.38 27.78 -7.98
CA PHE A 566 24.71 26.35 -8.11
C PHE A 566 25.08 25.68 -6.76
N LYS A 567 25.38 26.49 -5.73
CA LYS A 567 25.66 26.01 -4.37
C LYS A 567 24.39 25.77 -3.54
N ASP A 568 23.24 26.25 -3.98
CA ASP A 568 21.99 26.14 -3.23
C ASP A 568 21.43 24.71 -3.31
N ASN A 569 20.70 24.31 -2.27
CA ASN A 569 20.05 23.00 -2.24
C ASN A 569 18.81 23.00 -3.14
N ILE A 570 18.99 22.55 -4.40
CA ILE A 570 17.95 22.51 -5.42
C ILE A 570 16.72 21.71 -4.95
N LYS A 571 16.91 20.59 -4.24
CA LYS A 571 15.79 19.79 -3.73
C LYS A 571 14.91 20.58 -2.77
N GLN A 572 15.52 21.32 -1.85
CA GLN A 572 14.79 22.16 -0.89
C GLN A 572 14.08 23.34 -1.58
N SER A 573 14.68 23.91 -2.63
CA SER A 573 14.09 25.03 -3.37
C SER A 573 12.93 24.60 -4.29
N VAL A 574 12.89 23.33 -4.69
CA VAL A 574 11.79 22.75 -5.49
C VAL A 574 10.71 22.14 -4.59
N GLN A 575 11.08 21.59 -3.43
CA GLN A 575 10.14 21.00 -2.47
C GLN A 575 9.11 22.03 -2.00
N GLY A 576 7.83 21.69 -2.21
CA GLY A 576 6.72 22.55 -1.83
C GLY A 576 6.48 23.75 -2.74
N ARG A 577 6.99 23.75 -3.97
CA ARG A 577 6.65 24.79 -4.96
C ARG A 577 6.17 24.17 -6.27
N ASN A 578 5.19 24.81 -6.89
CA ASN A 578 4.77 24.48 -8.24
C ASN A 578 5.76 25.07 -9.25
N VAL A 579 6.88 24.38 -9.46
CA VAL A 579 7.93 24.80 -10.40
C VAL A 579 7.52 24.40 -11.82
N THR A 580 7.20 25.40 -12.64
CA THR A 580 6.74 25.19 -14.02
C THR A 580 7.86 25.20 -15.05
N GLY A 581 9.08 25.59 -14.66
CA GLY A 581 10.21 25.63 -15.56
C GLY A 581 11.51 26.05 -14.91
N ILE A 582 12.63 25.69 -15.53
CA ILE A 582 13.96 26.07 -15.06
C ILE A 582 14.84 26.58 -16.21
N PHE A 583 15.53 27.70 -15.96
CA PHE A 583 16.72 28.10 -16.71
C PHE A 583 17.97 27.73 -15.93
N LEU A 584 18.89 27.01 -16.56
CA LEU A 584 20.24 26.76 -16.06
C LEU A 584 21.23 27.58 -16.88
N VAL A 585 21.70 28.69 -16.32
CA VAL A 585 22.59 29.66 -16.97
C VAL A 585 24.03 29.42 -16.52
N MET A 586 24.89 29.06 -17.45
CA MET A 586 26.29 28.70 -17.20
C MET A 586 27.21 29.76 -17.81
N GLU A 587 28.27 30.11 -17.10
CA GLU A 587 29.34 30.98 -17.63
C GLU A 587 30.13 30.26 -18.73
N GLU A 588 30.38 28.96 -18.56
CA GLU A 588 30.97 28.08 -19.57
C GLU A 588 30.20 26.75 -19.62
N VAL A 589 30.04 26.18 -20.81
CA VAL A 589 29.43 24.86 -20.97
C VAL A 589 30.46 23.80 -20.61
N GLY A 590 30.37 23.29 -19.38
CA GLY A 590 31.31 22.32 -18.83
C GLY A 590 30.66 21.32 -17.86
N GLU A 591 31.50 20.49 -17.25
CA GLU A 591 31.06 19.37 -16.40
C GLU A 591 30.22 19.82 -15.19
N GLN A 592 30.53 20.98 -14.60
CA GLN A 592 29.78 21.53 -13.46
C GLN A 592 28.31 21.83 -13.83
N GLY A 593 28.10 22.45 -14.99
CA GLY A 593 26.75 22.74 -15.49
C GLY A 593 25.98 21.46 -15.82
N MET A 594 26.65 20.50 -16.43
CA MET A 594 26.08 19.18 -16.73
C MET A 594 25.70 18.39 -15.47
N ALA A 595 26.56 18.37 -14.46
CA ALA A 595 26.27 17.74 -13.17
C ALA A 595 25.08 18.42 -12.46
N THR A 596 24.95 19.74 -12.63
CA THR A 596 23.83 20.51 -12.09
C THR A 596 22.53 20.17 -12.81
N ALA A 597 22.56 20.00 -14.13
CA ALA A 597 21.40 19.55 -14.91
C ALA A 597 20.86 18.19 -14.41
N ILE A 598 21.74 17.22 -14.12
CA ILE A 598 21.35 15.93 -13.54
C ILE A 598 20.68 16.11 -12.17
N LYS A 599 21.27 16.95 -11.30
CA LYS A 599 20.68 17.25 -9.99
C LYS A 599 19.32 17.90 -10.10
N ILE A 600 19.16 18.87 -10.99
CA ILE A 600 17.88 19.53 -11.30
C ILE A 600 16.87 18.48 -11.73
N LYS A 601 17.22 17.64 -12.71
CA LYS A 601 16.32 16.64 -13.26
C LYS A 601 15.83 15.65 -12.20
N SER A 602 16.72 15.22 -11.30
CA SER A 602 16.37 14.33 -10.18
C SER A 602 15.47 14.97 -9.11
N ALA A 603 15.37 16.30 -9.09
CA ALA A 603 14.59 17.06 -8.11
C ALA A 603 13.24 17.54 -8.66
N LEU A 604 13.10 17.62 -9.99
CA LEU A 604 11.92 18.13 -10.67
C LEU A 604 10.89 17.02 -10.95
N LYS A 605 9.63 17.43 -11.12
CA LYS A 605 8.58 16.55 -11.64
C LYS A 605 8.82 16.19 -13.10
N THR A 606 8.33 15.01 -13.50
CA THR A 606 8.32 14.58 -14.89
C THR A 606 7.55 15.58 -15.74
N GLY A 607 8.20 16.09 -16.80
CA GLY A 607 7.61 17.06 -17.73
C GLY A 607 7.96 18.53 -17.49
N THR A 608 8.60 18.90 -16.37
CA THR A 608 9.04 20.29 -16.16
C THR A 608 10.17 20.65 -17.16
N PRO A 609 9.99 21.70 -18.00
CA PRO A 609 10.99 22.12 -18.98
C PRO A 609 12.27 22.66 -18.33
N LEU A 610 13.42 22.13 -18.78
CA LEU A 610 14.76 22.60 -18.42
C LEU A 610 15.45 23.20 -19.64
N ILE A 611 15.76 24.50 -19.59
CA ILE A 611 16.47 25.20 -20.66
C ILE A 611 17.89 25.49 -20.18
N MET A 612 18.88 25.00 -20.93
CA MET A 612 20.30 25.23 -20.61
C MET A 612 20.83 26.40 -21.45
N ALA A 613 21.39 27.41 -20.78
CA ALA A 613 21.96 28.59 -21.40
C ALA A 613 23.47 28.65 -21.14
N GLY A 614 24.28 28.89 -22.18
CA GLY A 614 25.74 28.96 -22.04
C GLY A 614 26.45 29.30 -23.36
N PRO A 615 27.73 29.69 -23.35
CA PRO A 615 28.46 30.02 -24.57
C PRO A 615 29.05 28.77 -25.24
N ALA A 616 29.42 28.91 -26.51
CA ALA A 616 30.27 27.94 -27.23
C ALA A 616 29.76 26.48 -27.23
N TRP A 617 28.45 26.27 -27.37
CA TRP A 617 27.85 24.93 -27.48
C TRP A 617 28.45 24.10 -28.62
N THR A 618 29.02 22.95 -28.27
CA THR A 618 29.48 21.94 -29.23
C THR A 618 28.39 20.90 -29.47
N ARG A 619 28.47 20.18 -30.61
CA ARG A 619 27.52 19.11 -30.91
C ARG A 619 27.47 18.04 -29.80
N SER A 620 28.61 17.67 -29.23
CA SER A 620 28.68 16.70 -28.12
C SER A 620 28.04 17.25 -26.85
N ALA A 621 28.30 18.52 -26.50
CA ALA A 621 27.70 19.15 -25.32
C ALA A 621 26.17 19.29 -25.46
N VAL A 622 25.66 19.60 -26.65
CA VAL A 622 24.22 19.64 -26.94
C VAL A 622 23.58 18.27 -26.72
N LEU A 623 24.18 17.21 -27.27
CA LEU A 623 23.67 15.85 -27.09
C LEU A 623 23.69 15.42 -25.61
N GLN A 624 24.72 15.82 -24.88
CA GLN A 624 24.83 15.52 -23.45
C GLN A 624 23.79 16.30 -22.62
N ALA A 625 23.56 17.57 -22.91
CA ALA A 625 22.52 18.36 -22.26
C ALA A 625 21.12 17.76 -22.49
N VAL A 626 20.81 17.34 -23.71
CA VAL A 626 19.54 16.67 -24.04
C VAL A 626 19.42 15.33 -23.30
N ARG A 627 20.49 14.54 -23.24
CA ARG A 627 20.53 13.29 -22.43
C ARG A 627 20.25 13.55 -20.95
N TYR A 628 20.67 14.69 -20.41
CA TYR A 628 20.40 15.10 -19.03
C TYR A 628 19.07 15.84 -18.84
N GLY A 629 18.20 15.80 -19.85
CA GLY A 629 16.83 16.28 -19.76
C GLY A 629 16.62 17.74 -20.12
N ALA A 630 17.60 18.41 -20.74
CA ALA A 630 17.38 19.73 -21.32
C ALA A 630 16.40 19.64 -22.49
N CYS A 631 15.31 20.40 -22.42
CA CYS A 631 14.31 20.47 -23.49
C CYS A 631 14.70 21.47 -24.58
N ASP A 632 15.55 22.45 -24.26
CA ASP A 632 16.02 23.45 -25.20
C ASP A 632 17.37 24.03 -24.74
N ILE A 633 18.06 24.67 -25.69
CA ILE A 633 19.36 25.28 -25.48
C ILE A 633 19.31 26.75 -25.94
N LEU A 634 20.01 27.59 -25.19
CA LEU A 634 20.20 29.01 -25.49
C LEU A 634 21.69 29.36 -25.50
N VAL A 635 22.14 30.05 -26.53
CA VAL A 635 23.53 30.50 -26.64
C VAL A 635 23.68 31.83 -25.92
N THR A 636 24.64 31.96 -25.01
CA THR A 636 24.90 33.22 -24.29
C THR A 636 26.11 33.98 -24.87
N PRO A 637 26.13 35.33 -24.81
CA PRO A 637 25.10 36.21 -24.26
C PRO A 637 23.84 36.25 -25.15
N ALA A 638 22.67 36.00 -24.55
CA ALA A 638 21.39 36.01 -25.24
C ALA A 638 20.72 37.37 -25.06
N ASN A 639 20.01 37.84 -26.07
CA ASN A 639 19.23 39.07 -25.97
C ASN A 639 17.81 38.80 -25.42
N SER A 640 17.09 39.85 -25.02
CA SER A 640 15.75 39.73 -24.43
C SER A 640 14.72 39.09 -25.36
N GLU A 641 14.86 39.26 -26.69
CA GLU A 641 13.94 38.63 -27.66
C GLU A 641 14.12 37.10 -27.70
N GLU A 642 15.37 36.63 -27.70
CA GLU A 642 15.68 35.19 -27.69
C GLU A 642 15.20 34.52 -26.40
N ILE A 643 15.40 35.16 -25.24
CA ILE A 643 14.91 34.66 -23.94
C ILE A 643 13.37 34.64 -23.95
N SER A 644 12.73 35.71 -24.45
CA SER A 644 11.27 35.81 -24.56
C SER A 644 10.67 34.72 -25.46
N GLU A 645 11.33 34.39 -26.57
CA GLU A 645 10.92 33.28 -27.45
C GLU A 645 10.93 31.95 -26.70
N LYS A 646 11.98 31.68 -25.90
CA LYS A 646 12.07 30.47 -25.08
C LYS A 646 11.00 30.43 -24.00
N VAL A 647 10.75 31.55 -23.32
CA VAL A 647 9.72 31.66 -22.29
C VAL A 647 8.33 31.37 -22.87
N SER A 648 8.00 32.02 -23.99
CA SER A 648 6.71 31.84 -24.66
C SER A 648 6.51 30.41 -25.18
N ARG A 649 7.59 29.77 -25.66
CA ARG A 649 7.55 28.40 -26.18
C ARG A 649 7.35 27.35 -25.09
N HIS A 650 8.00 27.50 -23.93
CA HIS A 650 8.11 26.42 -22.94
C HIS A 650 7.34 26.64 -21.66
N PHE A 651 7.13 27.89 -21.21
CA PHE A 651 6.48 28.17 -19.91
C PHE A 651 5.06 28.73 -20.05
N GLY A 652 4.62 29.05 -21.27
CA GLY A 652 3.28 29.57 -21.58
C GLY A 652 3.08 31.01 -21.09
N THR A 653 2.22 31.77 -21.79
CA THR A 653 1.74 33.05 -21.27
C THR A 653 0.61 32.75 -20.28
N VAL A 654 0.86 32.94 -18.98
CA VAL A 654 -0.21 32.97 -17.98
C VAL A 654 -1.08 34.19 -18.31
N THR A 655 -2.13 33.98 -19.10
CA THR A 655 -3.06 35.04 -19.44
C THR A 655 -3.82 35.38 -18.17
N ALA A 656 -3.56 36.57 -17.63
CA ALA A 656 -4.26 37.12 -16.48
C ALA A 656 -5.77 37.17 -16.76
N THR A 657 -6.48 36.11 -16.35
CA THR A 657 -7.94 36.06 -16.33
C THR A 657 -8.38 36.29 -14.88
N ALA A 658 -8.13 37.50 -14.37
CA ALA A 658 -8.61 37.95 -13.06
C ALA A 658 -8.69 39.48 -13.00
N ALA A 659 -9.48 40.07 -13.91
CA ALA A 659 -9.95 41.45 -13.79
C ALA A 659 -11.27 41.65 -14.57
N ALA A 660 -12.31 40.85 -14.25
CA ALA A 660 -13.73 41.20 -14.40
C ALA A 660 -14.61 39.98 -14.09
N LEU A 661 -15.00 39.81 -12.83
CA LEU A 661 -16.36 39.47 -12.37
C LEU A 661 -16.40 39.46 -10.84
#